data_AF-A0A3J8WTH0-F1
#
_entry.id   AF-A0A3J8WTH0-F1
#
_cell.length_a   1.000
_cell.length_b   1.000
_cell.length_c   1.000
_cell.angle_alpha   90.00
_cell.angle_beta   90.00
_cell.angle_gamma   90.00
#
_symmetry.space_group_name_H-M   'P 1'
#
loop_
_entity.id
_entity.type
_entity.pdbx_description
1 polymer ?
#
loop_
_entity_poly.entity_id
_entity_poly.type
_entity_poly.pdbx_seq_one_letter_code
_entity_poly.pdbx_strand_id
1 'polypeptide(L)'
;MSTSLFSKTPSVTVLDNRGLTVCDIAYHRHPESPDVTSERITRHQYDARGFLTQSADPRLHDAGVANFTYLTDLAGNVLRSQGVDNGITVVLNDAAGRPFIAVSNISTAGDGTQDSSQAVTRTLLYEDATLPGRPLSIMEQVPGEAARITERFVYAGNGKAEKALNLAGQCVGHYDTAGLMQTDSVALTGAPLSVTRRLLKDADNPDTVADWQGADALAWNDLLDREAYTTLTTADVTGAVLTTTDAKGNLLRVTYDVAGLLSGSWLTLKDGTEQAIVKSLTYSAAGQKLREEHGNGVVTTYEYEPQTQRLVGIKTERPAGHAAGAKVLQDLRYEYDPVGNVLKISNDAEETRFWRNQKVVPENRYTCDSLYQLVSATGREMANAGQQGSNLPSATIPLPADSSAYTNYTRTYTYDSAGNLTQISHSAPATGNNYTTDITVSDRSNRGVLSTLTENPSGVDALFTAGGQQKQLQPGQNLVWTPRNELLQVTPVRREGDTGDRESYRYDTDSQRLQKVSVQKTKTSTQTQRVVYLPGLELRTTSNGKNETECLQVITVGETGRAQVRVLHWQGETPEGISNDQLRYSYDNLTGSSQLELNGKGEVITVEEYYPYGGTAVWTACSAMEAAYKTIRYSGKERDATGLYYYGYRYYLPWAGRWLSADPAGTIDGMNLFRMVRNNPVTLRDALGMDTEQDAAIKIQSAFRGYLSRKAVSVKNIHGVIHTHISSSGHITLPENTRGREVQSRLRIGASYDSLLVQGGAGNFDVYHKPDNAPVMNTTSLLELNNVSGTKAFLNGGFFANNESLIMPSGEVTGEKFKGHIIGPAPERHNKVEIPIQWRKDYAVLVKNDVELLASGPRLSGESINFTSDLYLYEGERFSSHPGGVNPLSKLQGNLAHSGNPNPRAALSLSSSGDIRMHTLSTDDYSRDKGGTMTEWRDIVNAMAPGADSVNMDGGASMSMGIIINGNIMQITKGGAELRCIANMVTSGVMKNQVPHNLRLKPW
;
A
#
# COMPACT_ATOMS: atom_id res chain seq x y z
N MET A 1 25.45 2.71 -17.22
CA MET A 1 24.93 3.28 -18.49
C MET A 1 25.76 4.49 -18.89
N SER A 2 25.81 4.84 -20.18
CA SER A 2 26.33 6.14 -20.61
C SER A 2 25.32 7.23 -20.26
N THR A 3 25.77 8.31 -19.62
CA THR A 3 24.95 9.51 -19.34
C THR A 3 24.51 10.23 -20.61
N SER A 4 25.10 9.92 -21.78
CA SER A 4 24.66 10.43 -23.07
C SER A 4 23.24 10.00 -23.45
N LEU A 5 22.78 8.79 -23.06
CA LEU A 5 21.48 8.25 -23.46
C LEU A 5 20.30 9.13 -23.00
N PHE A 6 20.34 9.63 -21.77
CA PHE A 6 19.29 10.48 -21.19
C PHE A 6 19.59 11.99 -21.31
N SER A 7 20.67 12.35 -21.99
CA SER A 7 21.04 13.75 -22.19
C SER A 7 20.03 14.44 -23.12
N LYS A 8 19.43 15.53 -22.64
CA LYS A 8 18.37 16.27 -23.35
C LYS A 8 17.13 15.42 -23.68
N THR A 9 16.73 14.51 -22.79
CA THR A 9 15.43 13.81 -22.88
C THR A 9 14.49 14.16 -21.71
N PRO A 10 14.09 15.44 -21.54
CA PRO A 10 13.13 15.83 -20.50
C PRO A 10 11.72 15.31 -20.81
N SER A 11 10.84 15.35 -19.80
CA SER A 11 9.39 15.44 -20.02
C SER A 11 9.00 16.92 -20.02
N VAL A 12 8.19 17.36 -20.99
CA VAL A 12 7.78 18.76 -21.15
C VAL A 12 6.28 18.86 -21.34
N THR A 13 5.62 19.56 -20.42
CA THR A 13 4.20 19.91 -20.51
C THR A 13 4.05 21.29 -21.14
N VAL A 14 3.25 21.40 -22.20
CA VAL A 14 2.96 22.64 -22.93
C VAL A 14 1.55 23.12 -22.57
N LEU A 15 1.43 24.38 -22.16
CA LEU A 15 0.18 24.99 -21.72
C LEU A 15 -0.43 25.92 -22.77
N ASP A 16 -1.76 26.02 -22.82
CA ASP A 16 -2.46 27.08 -23.54
C ASP A 16 -2.45 28.43 -22.78
N ASN A 17 -3.07 29.44 -23.36
CA ASN A 17 -3.21 30.77 -22.75
C ASN A 17 -4.17 30.83 -21.53
N ARG A 18 -4.72 29.69 -21.10
CA ARG A 18 -5.56 29.51 -19.90
C ARG A 18 -4.89 28.64 -18.84
N GLY A 19 -3.70 28.09 -19.13
CA GLY A 19 -2.96 27.19 -18.23
C GLY A 19 -3.36 25.72 -18.34
N LEU A 20 -4.02 25.30 -19.42
CA LEU A 20 -4.42 23.92 -19.67
C LEU A 20 -3.36 23.17 -20.50
N THR A 21 -3.06 21.93 -20.13
CA THR A 21 -2.05 21.07 -20.81
C THR A 21 -2.50 20.66 -22.21
N VAL A 22 -2.02 21.34 -23.25
CA VAL A 22 -2.36 21.00 -24.66
C VAL A 22 -1.43 19.98 -25.29
N CYS A 23 -0.18 19.86 -24.81
CA CYS A 23 0.72 18.78 -25.20
C CYS A 23 1.53 18.28 -24.02
N ASP A 24 1.76 16.97 -23.97
CA ASP A 24 2.85 16.37 -23.19
C ASP A 24 3.87 15.79 -24.18
N ILE A 25 5.11 16.28 -24.08
CA ILE A 25 6.22 15.93 -24.96
C ILE A 25 7.22 15.07 -24.20
N ALA A 26 7.56 13.92 -24.76
CA ALA A 26 8.65 13.07 -24.30
C ALA A 26 9.65 12.83 -25.44
N TYR A 27 10.92 12.61 -25.12
CA TYR A 27 11.98 12.37 -26.10
C TYR A 27 12.48 10.94 -26.00
N HIS A 28 12.17 10.13 -27.02
CA HIS A 28 12.56 8.73 -27.16
C HIS A 28 13.91 8.59 -27.87
N ARG A 29 14.83 7.84 -27.28
CA ARG A 29 16.13 7.46 -27.83
C ARG A 29 16.45 6.03 -27.41
N HIS A 30 16.82 5.19 -28.37
CA HIS A 30 17.17 3.80 -28.16
C HIS A 30 18.69 3.67 -27.88
N PRO A 31 19.13 2.78 -26.96
CA PRO A 31 20.56 2.60 -26.65
C PRO A 31 21.42 2.15 -27.84
N GLU A 32 20.86 1.45 -28.82
CA GLU A 32 21.58 1.04 -30.04
C GLU A 32 21.66 2.14 -31.12
N SER A 33 20.86 3.21 -30.98
CA SER A 33 20.87 4.37 -31.88
C SER A 33 20.88 5.69 -31.10
N PRO A 34 21.91 5.92 -30.26
CA PRO A 34 21.94 7.04 -29.31
C PRO A 34 21.98 8.43 -29.97
N ASP A 35 22.35 8.51 -31.24
CA ASP A 35 22.34 9.78 -31.99
C ASP A 35 20.94 10.13 -32.56
N VAL A 36 19.99 9.17 -32.55
CA VAL A 36 18.62 9.36 -33.06
C VAL A 36 17.68 9.64 -31.90
N THR A 37 17.05 10.81 -31.89
CA THR A 37 16.04 11.19 -30.90
C THR A 37 14.72 11.46 -31.59
N SER A 38 13.67 10.71 -31.24
CA SER A 38 12.30 10.90 -31.70
C SER A 38 11.53 11.68 -30.65
N GLU A 39 10.95 12.80 -31.05
CA GLU A 39 9.97 13.53 -30.24
C GLU A 39 8.64 12.75 -30.26
N ARG A 40 8.03 12.59 -29.09
CA ARG A 40 6.76 11.89 -28.86
C ARG A 40 5.79 12.91 -28.26
N ILE A 41 4.87 13.45 -29.07
CA ILE A 41 3.95 14.50 -28.66
C ILE A 41 2.54 13.92 -28.48
N THR A 42 2.17 13.69 -27.23
CA THR A 42 0.78 13.46 -26.83
C THR A 42 0.04 14.79 -26.86
N ARG A 43 -1.18 14.83 -27.41
CA ARG A 43 -1.94 16.08 -27.61
C ARG A 43 -3.31 16.03 -26.96
N HIS A 44 -3.75 17.18 -26.48
CA HIS A 44 -5.03 17.38 -25.80
C HIS A 44 -5.73 18.61 -26.39
N GLN A 45 -7.06 18.54 -26.49
CA GLN A 45 -7.88 19.67 -26.90
C GLN A 45 -8.93 19.97 -25.83
N TYR A 46 -9.30 21.24 -25.70
CA TYR A 46 -10.26 21.72 -24.72
C TYR A 46 -11.30 22.61 -25.40
N ASP A 47 -12.53 22.58 -24.91
CA ASP A 47 -13.59 23.47 -25.39
C ASP A 47 -13.42 24.91 -24.87
N ALA A 48 -14.38 25.78 -25.22
CA ALA A 48 -14.41 27.18 -24.77
C ALA A 48 -14.60 27.33 -23.25
N ARG A 49 -15.12 26.32 -22.55
CA ARG A 49 -15.33 26.29 -21.09
C ARG A 49 -14.07 25.84 -20.34
N GLY A 50 -13.13 25.21 -21.04
CA GLY A 50 -11.88 24.68 -20.49
C GLY A 50 -11.93 23.20 -20.13
N PHE A 51 -12.96 22.47 -20.58
CA PHE A 51 -13.05 21.02 -20.36
C PHE A 51 -12.40 20.24 -21.51
N LEU A 52 -11.73 19.14 -21.16
CA LEU A 52 -11.04 18.27 -22.11
C LEU A 52 -12.05 17.66 -23.08
N THR A 53 -11.84 17.84 -24.39
CA THR A 53 -12.70 17.31 -25.45
C THR A 53 -12.06 16.20 -26.24
N GLN A 54 -10.74 16.24 -26.47
CA GLN A 54 -10.02 15.20 -27.21
C GLN A 54 -8.64 14.94 -26.63
N SER A 55 -8.14 13.74 -26.88
CA SER A 55 -6.79 13.33 -26.51
C SER A 55 -6.25 12.31 -27.52
N ALA A 56 -5.00 12.47 -27.94
CA ALA A 56 -4.35 11.62 -28.94
C ALA A 56 -2.90 11.30 -28.53
N ASP A 57 -2.53 10.03 -28.60
CA ASP A 57 -1.14 9.58 -28.52
C ASP A 57 -0.38 9.96 -29.81
N PRO A 58 0.97 9.92 -29.82
CA PRO A 58 1.75 10.35 -30.97
C PRO A 58 1.44 9.56 -32.24
N ARG A 59 1.17 8.25 -32.13
CA ARG A 59 0.93 7.36 -33.27
C ARG A 59 -0.40 7.64 -33.94
N LEU A 60 -1.46 7.72 -33.15
CA LEU A 60 -2.80 7.94 -33.66
C LEU A 60 -2.99 9.39 -34.10
N HIS A 61 -2.33 10.35 -33.46
CA HIS A 61 -2.29 11.73 -33.96
C HIS A 61 -1.68 11.82 -35.37
N ASP A 62 -0.55 11.17 -35.61
CA ASP A 62 0.09 11.14 -36.95
C ASP A 62 -0.81 10.45 -38.00
N ALA A 63 -1.69 9.54 -37.58
CA ALA A 63 -2.73 8.92 -38.40
C ALA A 63 -4.04 9.73 -38.52
N GLY A 64 -4.14 10.90 -37.88
CA GLY A 64 -5.34 11.75 -37.88
C GLY A 64 -6.49 11.25 -36.98
N VAL A 65 -6.20 10.34 -36.03
CA VAL A 65 -7.16 9.71 -35.12
C VAL A 65 -6.95 10.21 -33.69
N ALA A 66 -8.04 10.49 -32.97
CA ALA A 66 -7.99 10.77 -31.53
C ALA A 66 -8.24 9.49 -30.73
N ASN A 67 -7.38 9.20 -29.74
CA ASN A 67 -7.58 8.07 -28.82
C ASN A 67 -8.89 8.19 -28.05
N PHE A 68 -9.19 9.40 -27.57
CA PHE A 68 -10.39 9.71 -26.79
C PHE A 68 -11.07 10.97 -27.29
N THR A 69 -12.40 10.96 -27.27
CA THR A 69 -13.25 12.14 -27.39
C THR A 69 -14.28 12.14 -26.25
N TYR A 70 -14.44 13.29 -25.59
CA TYR A 70 -15.31 13.49 -24.44
C TYR A 70 -16.38 14.53 -24.74
N LEU A 71 -17.60 14.31 -24.23
CA LEU A 71 -18.65 15.32 -24.13
C LEU A 71 -19.05 15.46 -22.66
N THR A 72 -19.05 16.68 -22.16
CA THR A 72 -19.39 16.99 -20.76
C THR A 72 -20.72 17.72 -20.64
N ASP A 73 -21.30 17.69 -19.45
CA ASP A 73 -22.34 18.64 -19.05
C ASP A 73 -21.77 20.07 -18.91
N LEU A 74 -22.57 21.01 -18.39
CA LEU A 74 -22.15 22.40 -18.16
C LEU A 74 -21.19 22.57 -16.97
N ALA A 75 -21.13 21.61 -16.05
CA ALA A 75 -20.27 21.64 -14.86
C ALA A 75 -18.89 20.96 -15.10
N GLY A 76 -18.77 20.18 -16.17
CA GLY A 76 -17.55 19.48 -16.58
C GLY A 76 -17.60 17.95 -16.38
N ASN A 77 -18.70 17.41 -15.87
CA ASN A 77 -18.85 15.96 -15.71
C ASN A 77 -18.94 15.28 -17.08
N VAL A 78 -18.16 14.23 -17.32
CA VAL A 78 -18.17 13.52 -18.60
C VAL A 78 -19.48 12.74 -18.74
N LEU A 79 -20.33 13.13 -19.69
CA LEU A 79 -21.57 12.43 -20.03
C LEU A 79 -21.34 11.34 -21.08
N ARG A 80 -20.36 11.52 -21.96
CA ARG A 80 -19.98 10.54 -22.98
C ARG A 80 -18.48 10.51 -23.17
N SER A 81 -17.90 9.33 -23.09
CA SER A 81 -16.54 9.03 -23.51
C SER A 81 -16.58 8.14 -24.76
N GLN A 82 -15.73 8.43 -25.73
CA GLN A 82 -15.50 7.64 -26.93
C GLN A 82 -14.01 7.35 -27.02
N GLY A 83 -13.59 6.13 -26.68
CA GLY A 83 -12.23 5.65 -26.81
C GLY A 83 -12.05 4.69 -27.97
N VAL A 84 -10.92 4.75 -28.66
CA VAL A 84 -10.55 3.76 -29.70
C VAL A 84 -10.29 2.36 -29.12
N ASP A 85 -9.81 2.33 -27.87
CA ASP A 85 -9.47 1.09 -27.18
C ASP A 85 -10.70 0.45 -26.53
N ASN A 86 -11.51 1.23 -25.81
CA ASN A 86 -12.64 0.77 -24.98
C ASN A 86 -14.05 1.16 -25.49
N GLY A 87 -14.16 1.70 -26.70
CA GLY A 87 -15.44 2.01 -27.34
C GLY A 87 -16.16 3.24 -26.76
N ILE A 88 -17.47 3.33 -26.99
CA ILE A 88 -18.30 4.42 -26.49
C ILE A 88 -18.98 3.98 -25.19
N THR A 89 -18.91 4.85 -24.18
CA THR A 89 -19.69 4.77 -22.94
C THR A 89 -20.39 6.10 -22.68
N VAL A 90 -21.67 6.04 -22.34
CA VAL A 90 -22.50 7.18 -21.90
C VAL A 90 -22.84 6.98 -20.44
N VAL A 91 -22.68 8.00 -19.60
CA VAL A 91 -23.04 7.96 -18.17
C VAL A 91 -23.86 9.18 -17.79
N LEU A 92 -24.73 9.02 -16.80
CA LEU A 92 -25.45 10.12 -16.18
C LEU A 92 -25.60 9.83 -14.68
N ASN A 93 -25.19 10.81 -13.88
CA ASN A 93 -25.45 10.85 -12.44
C ASN A 93 -26.74 11.63 -12.18
N ASP A 94 -27.41 11.35 -11.06
CA ASP A 94 -28.57 12.12 -10.62
C ASP A 94 -28.18 13.46 -9.97
N ALA A 95 -29.20 14.24 -9.57
CA ALA A 95 -28.99 15.54 -8.92
C ALA A 95 -28.33 15.47 -7.53
N ALA A 96 -28.21 14.28 -6.93
CA ALA A 96 -27.45 14.03 -5.71
C ALA A 96 -26.01 13.55 -5.99
N GLY A 97 -25.60 13.50 -7.26
CA GLY A 97 -24.28 13.05 -7.68
C GLY A 97 -24.11 11.53 -7.72
N ARG A 98 -25.19 10.76 -7.54
CA ARG A 98 -25.16 9.28 -7.51
C ARG A 98 -25.25 8.72 -8.94
N PRO A 99 -24.54 7.63 -9.29
CA PRO A 99 -24.67 7.00 -10.60
C PRO A 99 -26.10 6.54 -10.88
N PHE A 100 -26.72 7.00 -11.97
CA PHE A 100 -28.11 6.65 -12.29
C PHE A 100 -28.20 5.66 -13.45
N ILE A 101 -27.51 5.96 -14.55
CA ILE A 101 -27.43 5.11 -15.74
C ILE A 101 -26.04 5.15 -16.36
N ALA A 102 -25.58 3.99 -16.83
CA ALA A 102 -24.41 3.83 -17.68
C ALA A 102 -24.79 2.94 -18.88
N VAL A 103 -24.43 3.36 -20.09
CA VAL A 103 -24.58 2.59 -21.32
C VAL A 103 -23.21 2.42 -21.97
N SER A 104 -22.65 1.22 -21.88
CA SER A 104 -21.31 0.88 -22.40
C SER A 104 -21.41 -0.05 -23.62
N ASN A 105 -20.27 -0.52 -24.14
CA ASN A 105 -20.17 -1.46 -25.25
C ASN A 105 -20.87 -1.00 -26.56
N ILE A 106 -20.97 0.32 -26.76
CA ILE A 106 -21.38 0.93 -28.04
C ILE A 106 -20.14 1.05 -28.94
N SER A 107 -20.27 0.75 -30.23
CA SER A 107 -19.18 0.91 -31.21
C SER A 107 -19.49 2.00 -32.25
N THR A 108 -18.51 2.32 -33.08
CA THR A 108 -18.68 3.22 -34.24
C THR A 108 -18.53 2.41 -35.51
N ALA A 109 -19.57 2.41 -36.35
CA ALA A 109 -19.56 1.74 -37.65
C ALA A 109 -18.66 2.48 -38.66
N GLY A 110 -18.34 1.84 -39.78
CA GLY A 110 -17.44 2.38 -40.81
C GLY A 110 -17.95 3.63 -41.53
N ASP A 111 -19.24 3.95 -41.42
CA ASP A 111 -19.88 5.18 -41.92
C ASP A 111 -19.97 6.30 -40.86
N GLY A 112 -19.43 6.07 -39.65
CA GLY A 112 -19.49 7.01 -38.53
C GLY A 112 -20.75 6.91 -37.67
N THR A 113 -21.72 6.04 -38.00
CA THR A 113 -22.90 5.83 -37.17
C THR A 113 -22.57 5.05 -35.89
N GLN A 114 -23.41 5.15 -34.87
CA GLN A 114 -23.25 4.39 -33.62
C GLN A 114 -23.97 3.05 -33.73
N ASP A 115 -23.25 1.96 -33.48
CA ASP A 115 -23.81 0.63 -33.36
C ASP A 115 -23.96 0.28 -31.87
N SER A 116 -25.22 0.24 -31.42
CA SER A 116 -25.65 -0.12 -30.07
C SER A 116 -26.20 -1.55 -29.98
N SER A 117 -26.04 -2.38 -31.01
CA SER A 117 -26.53 -3.78 -31.02
C SER A 117 -25.91 -4.68 -29.94
N GLN A 118 -24.77 -4.27 -29.37
CA GLN A 118 -24.05 -4.93 -28.28
C GLN A 118 -23.92 -4.05 -27.03
N ALA A 119 -24.70 -2.96 -26.95
CA ALA A 119 -24.64 -2.04 -25.81
C ALA A 119 -25.03 -2.75 -24.51
N VAL A 120 -24.52 -2.29 -23.37
CA VAL A 120 -24.93 -2.77 -22.05
C VAL A 120 -25.46 -1.59 -21.25
N THR A 121 -26.75 -1.61 -20.94
CA THR A 121 -27.40 -0.60 -20.10
C THR A 121 -27.42 -1.08 -18.66
N ARG A 122 -26.68 -0.41 -17.78
CA ARG A 122 -26.70 -0.61 -16.32
C ARG A 122 -27.41 0.57 -15.67
N THR A 123 -28.37 0.30 -14.81
CA THR A 123 -29.15 1.31 -14.07
C THR A 123 -29.14 0.99 -12.58
N LEU A 124 -29.08 2.03 -11.76
CA LEU A 124 -29.07 1.91 -10.30
C LEU A 124 -30.35 2.50 -9.74
N LEU A 125 -31.04 1.73 -8.91
CA LEU A 125 -32.22 2.17 -8.18
C LEU A 125 -31.84 2.41 -6.73
N TYR A 126 -32.44 3.43 -6.13
CA TYR A 126 -32.17 3.90 -4.76
C TYR A 126 -33.47 3.92 -3.95
N GLU A 127 -33.33 3.97 -2.63
CA GLU A 127 -34.46 4.24 -1.73
C GLU A 127 -35.16 5.55 -2.09
N ASP A 128 -36.47 5.61 -1.88
CA ASP A 128 -37.27 6.80 -2.19
C ASP A 128 -37.02 7.96 -1.21
N ALA A 129 -37.61 9.12 -1.50
CA ALA A 129 -37.38 10.38 -0.77
C ALA A 129 -37.85 10.38 0.70
N THR A 130 -38.56 9.34 1.17
CA THR A 130 -38.89 9.15 2.60
C THR A 130 -37.78 8.45 3.39
N LEU A 131 -36.76 7.94 2.70
CA LEU A 131 -35.63 7.17 3.22
C LEU A 131 -34.29 7.85 2.88
N PRO A 132 -33.15 7.38 3.43
CA PRO A 132 -31.83 8.00 3.21
C PRO A 132 -31.27 7.92 1.78
N GLY A 133 -32.00 7.37 0.82
CA GLY A 133 -31.55 7.29 -0.58
C GLY A 133 -30.39 6.33 -0.83
N ARG A 134 -30.25 5.24 -0.04
CA ARG A 134 -29.20 4.23 -0.25
C ARG A 134 -29.49 3.37 -1.51
N PRO A 135 -28.49 2.73 -2.13
CA PRO A 135 -28.72 1.82 -3.25
C PRO A 135 -29.69 0.69 -2.89
N LEU A 136 -30.70 0.39 -3.71
CA LEU A 136 -31.63 -0.73 -3.50
C LEU A 136 -31.32 -1.91 -4.43
N SER A 137 -31.03 -1.63 -5.70
CA SER A 137 -30.77 -2.66 -6.69
C SER A 137 -30.03 -2.12 -7.90
N ILE A 138 -29.32 -3.00 -8.58
CA ILE A 138 -28.66 -2.72 -9.86
C ILE A 138 -29.27 -3.63 -10.92
N MET A 139 -29.68 -3.03 -12.02
CA MET A 139 -30.30 -3.72 -13.16
C MET A 139 -29.41 -3.57 -14.40
N GLU A 140 -29.19 -4.68 -15.10
CA GLU A 140 -28.40 -4.76 -16.33
C GLU A 140 -29.27 -5.29 -17.48
N GLN A 141 -29.14 -4.67 -18.65
CA GLN A 141 -29.86 -5.06 -19.86
C GLN A 141 -28.94 -5.06 -21.08
N VAL A 142 -29.03 -6.13 -21.87
CA VAL A 142 -28.43 -6.28 -23.19
C VAL A 142 -29.55 -6.20 -24.25
N PRO A 143 -29.35 -5.54 -25.41
CA PRO A 143 -30.31 -5.49 -26.50
C PRO A 143 -30.86 -6.88 -26.89
N GLY A 144 -32.18 -6.98 -26.98
CA GLY A 144 -32.87 -8.25 -27.27
C GLY A 144 -33.10 -9.15 -26.05
N GLU A 145 -32.50 -8.86 -24.89
CA GLU A 145 -32.71 -9.59 -23.65
C GLU A 145 -33.60 -8.82 -22.66
N ALA A 146 -34.24 -9.56 -21.75
CA ALA A 146 -34.91 -8.99 -20.60
C ALA A 146 -33.88 -8.37 -19.64
N ALA A 147 -34.24 -7.25 -19.02
CA ALA A 147 -33.39 -6.62 -18.01
C ALA A 147 -33.36 -7.49 -16.73
N ARG A 148 -32.16 -7.82 -16.25
CA ARG A 148 -31.93 -8.65 -15.06
C ARG A 148 -31.49 -7.79 -13.88
N ILE A 149 -31.94 -8.11 -12.68
CA ILE A 149 -31.51 -7.44 -11.45
C ILE A 149 -30.30 -8.19 -10.92
N THR A 150 -29.11 -7.71 -11.26
CA THR A 150 -27.84 -8.39 -10.96
C THR A 150 -27.35 -8.16 -9.54
N GLU A 151 -27.81 -7.10 -8.87
CA GLU A 151 -27.53 -6.87 -7.44
C GLU A 151 -28.73 -6.32 -6.67
N ARG A 152 -28.79 -6.62 -5.36
CA ARG A 152 -29.70 -6.02 -4.38
C ARG A 152 -29.06 -5.80 -3.03
N PHE A 153 -29.54 -4.78 -2.34
CA PHE A 153 -29.10 -4.41 -1.00
C PHE A 153 -30.28 -4.47 -0.02
N VAL A 154 -30.07 -5.15 1.10
CA VAL A 154 -31.00 -5.21 2.23
C VAL A 154 -30.31 -4.58 3.43
N TYR A 155 -30.92 -3.52 3.97
CA TYR A 155 -30.39 -2.79 5.12
C TYR A 155 -31.10 -3.19 6.41
N ALA A 156 -30.35 -3.28 7.51
CA ALA A 156 -30.93 -3.41 8.83
C ALA A 156 -31.56 -2.09 9.30
N GLY A 157 -32.60 -2.23 10.12
CA GLY A 157 -33.32 -1.15 10.77
C GLY A 157 -32.57 -0.59 11.98
N ASN A 158 -33.30 -0.33 13.06
CA ASN A 158 -32.77 0.28 14.29
C ASN A 158 -33.23 -0.45 15.58
N GLY A 159 -33.66 -1.71 15.44
CA GLY A 159 -34.14 -2.56 16.52
C GLY A 159 -33.05 -2.95 17.51
N LYS A 160 -33.46 -3.47 18.68
CA LYS A 160 -32.54 -3.82 19.76
C LYS A 160 -31.53 -4.91 19.37
N ALA A 161 -31.96 -5.91 18.58
CA ALA A 161 -31.08 -6.97 18.11
C ALA A 161 -30.02 -6.46 17.12
N GLU A 162 -30.43 -5.64 16.15
CA GLU A 162 -29.54 -5.05 15.14
C GLU A 162 -28.50 -4.13 15.80
N LYS A 163 -28.93 -3.31 16.77
CA LYS A 163 -28.02 -2.47 17.57
C LYS A 163 -27.05 -3.28 18.43
N ALA A 164 -27.46 -4.41 18.99
CA ALA A 164 -26.58 -5.28 19.77
C ALA A 164 -25.47 -5.94 18.93
N LEU A 165 -25.62 -5.97 17.61
CA LEU A 165 -24.65 -6.50 16.63
C LEU A 165 -23.98 -5.40 15.79
N ASN A 166 -24.20 -4.11 16.15
CA ASN A 166 -23.74 -2.91 15.42
C ASN A 166 -24.18 -2.85 13.94
N LEU A 167 -25.31 -3.48 13.59
CA LEU A 167 -25.83 -3.57 12.22
C LEU A 167 -26.74 -2.41 11.83
N ALA A 168 -27.14 -1.53 12.76
CA ALA A 168 -28.18 -0.53 12.48
C ALA A 168 -27.81 0.39 11.30
N GLY A 169 -28.66 0.39 10.25
CA GLY A 169 -28.42 1.13 9.00
C GLY A 169 -27.43 0.48 8.01
N GLN A 170 -26.70 -0.57 8.41
CA GLN A 170 -25.75 -1.29 7.56
C GLN A 170 -26.44 -2.15 6.50
N CYS A 171 -25.75 -2.43 5.39
CA CYS A 171 -26.17 -3.46 4.44
C CYS A 171 -25.88 -4.85 5.05
N VAL A 172 -26.94 -5.56 5.43
CA VAL A 172 -26.86 -6.89 6.06
C VAL A 172 -27.01 -8.03 5.07
N GLY A 173 -27.56 -7.76 3.88
CA GLY A 173 -27.62 -8.71 2.78
C GLY A 173 -27.38 -8.03 1.44
N HIS A 174 -26.24 -8.32 0.82
CA HIS A 174 -25.90 -7.89 -0.54
C HIS A 174 -25.98 -9.10 -1.46
N TYR A 175 -27.07 -9.17 -2.22
CA TYR A 175 -27.22 -10.14 -3.29
C TYR A 175 -26.46 -9.62 -4.51
N ASP A 176 -25.58 -10.41 -5.10
CA ASP A 176 -24.69 -10.02 -6.18
C ASP A 176 -24.71 -11.03 -7.34
N THR A 177 -23.79 -10.85 -8.30
CA THR A 177 -23.60 -11.70 -9.48
C THR A 177 -23.21 -13.14 -9.16
N ALA A 178 -22.83 -13.46 -7.91
CA ALA A 178 -22.40 -14.79 -7.50
C ALA A 178 -23.32 -15.45 -6.45
N GLY A 179 -24.16 -14.68 -5.77
CA GLY A 179 -25.12 -15.18 -4.77
C GLY A 179 -25.45 -14.12 -3.73
N LEU A 180 -25.16 -14.39 -2.46
CA LEU A 180 -25.41 -13.48 -1.34
C LEU A 180 -24.17 -13.35 -0.45
N MET A 181 -23.79 -12.12 -0.16
CA MET A 181 -22.93 -11.75 0.97
C MET A 181 -23.80 -11.24 2.13
N GLN A 182 -23.75 -11.91 3.27
CA GLN A 182 -24.49 -11.54 4.47
C GLN A 182 -23.53 -11.02 5.54
N THR A 183 -23.90 -9.94 6.24
CA THR A 183 -23.15 -9.38 7.37
C THR A 183 -23.89 -9.66 8.67
N ASP A 184 -23.38 -10.60 9.48
CA ASP A 184 -24.08 -11.10 10.66
C ASP A 184 -23.72 -10.33 11.94
N SER A 185 -22.54 -9.71 11.99
CA SER A 185 -22.07 -8.93 13.14
C SER A 185 -20.94 -7.96 12.79
N VAL A 186 -20.92 -6.80 13.42
CA VAL A 186 -19.92 -5.73 13.24
C VAL A 186 -19.33 -5.31 14.60
N ALA A 187 -18.05 -4.97 14.62
CA ALA A 187 -17.32 -4.53 15.81
C ALA A 187 -17.71 -3.11 16.24
N LEU A 188 -17.36 -2.74 17.47
CA LEU A 188 -17.46 -1.34 17.95
C LEU A 188 -16.62 -0.36 17.11
N THR A 189 -15.60 -0.86 16.42
CA THR A 189 -14.72 -0.13 15.50
C THR A 189 -15.23 -0.10 14.05
N GLY A 190 -16.37 -0.72 13.75
CA GLY A 190 -16.93 -0.83 12.39
C GLY A 190 -16.38 -1.99 11.55
N ALA A 191 -15.39 -2.75 12.03
CA ALA A 191 -14.87 -3.92 11.32
C ALA A 191 -15.91 -5.07 11.30
N PRO A 192 -16.11 -5.78 10.17
CA PRO A 192 -17.00 -6.94 10.13
C PRO A 192 -16.44 -8.10 10.96
N LEU A 193 -17.24 -8.64 11.88
CA LEU A 193 -16.86 -9.76 12.78
C LEU A 193 -17.40 -11.12 12.30
N SER A 194 -18.51 -11.13 11.56
CA SER A 194 -19.03 -12.34 10.92
C SER A 194 -19.64 -11.96 9.58
N VAL A 195 -19.18 -12.64 8.53
CA VAL A 195 -19.73 -12.53 7.18
C VAL A 195 -19.96 -13.91 6.59
N THR A 196 -21.10 -14.10 5.93
CA THR A 196 -21.52 -15.39 5.39
C THR A 196 -21.79 -15.28 3.90
N ARG A 197 -21.02 -16.02 3.09
CA ARG A 197 -21.23 -16.11 1.63
C ARG A 197 -22.07 -17.34 1.31
N ARG A 198 -23.12 -17.17 0.51
CA ARG A 198 -23.84 -18.26 -0.19
C ARG A 198 -23.74 -18.03 -1.70
N LEU A 199 -23.59 -19.10 -2.47
CA LEU A 199 -23.54 -19.05 -3.94
C LEU A 199 -24.94 -19.23 -4.54
N LEU A 200 -25.11 -18.89 -5.82
CA LEU A 200 -26.27 -19.29 -6.62
C LEU A 200 -26.39 -20.83 -6.71
N LYS A 201 -27.62 -21.35 -6.79
CA LYS A 201 -27.87 -22.75 -7.21
C LYS A 201 -27.38 -22.95 -8.65
N ASP A 202 -26.83 -24.12 -8.94
CA ASP A 202 -26.20 -24.44 -10.24
C ASP A 202 -25.18 -23.38 -10.69
N ALA A 203 -24.42 -22.82 -9.73
CA ALA A 203 -23.36 -21.87 -10.03
C ALA A 203 -22.39 -22.44 -11.08
N ASP A 204 -21.95 -23.69 -10.94
CA ASP A 204 -20.95 -24.34 -11.80
C ASP A 204 -21.27 -24.29 -13.32
N ASN A 205 -22.52 -24.00 -13.67
CA ASN A 205 -22.96 -23.64 -15.01
C ASN A 205 -22.77 -22.12 -15.31
N PRO A 206 -21.97 -21.73 -16.32
CA PRO A 206 -21.79 -20.32 -16.69
C PRO A 206 -23.04 -19.67 -17.30
N ASP A 207 -24.03 -20.46 -17.74
CA ASP A 207 -25.30 -19.95 -18.26
C ASP A 207 -26.25 -19.49 -17.12
N THR A 208 -25.94 -19.84 -15.86
CA THR A 208 -26.67 -19.40 -14.66
C THR A 208 -26.26 -17.97 -14.29
N VAL A 209 -27.15 -17.01 -14.60
CA VAL A 209 -26.97 -15.58 -14.32
C VAL A 209 -27.87 -15.13 -13.16
N ALA A 210 -27.37 -14.25 -12.30
CA ALA A 210 -28.16 -13.65 -11.22
C ALA A 210 -29.32 -12.79 -11.76
N ASP A 211 -30.54 -13.03 -11.27
CA ASP A 211 -31.71 -12.19 -11.54
C ASP A 211 -32.65 -12.13 -10.32
N TRP A 212 -32.42 -11.13 -9.46
CA TRP A 212 -33.12 -10.98 -8.18
C TRP A 212 -34.48 -10.28 -8.36
N GLN A 213 -35.43 -10.91 -9.04
CA GLN A 213 -36.76 -10.30 -9.31
C GLN A 213 -37.64 -10.15 -8.06
N GLY A 214 -38.57 -9.19 -8.07
CA GLY A 214 -39.53 -8.95 -6.98
C GLY A 214 -38.98 -8.10 -5.82
N ALA A 215 -39.45 -8.33 -4.60
CA ALA A 215 -39.07 -7.58 -3.39
C ALA A 215 -38.91 -8.46 -2.13
N ASP A 216 -39.04 -9.79 -2.27
CA ASP A 216 -39.06 -10.74 -1.15
C ASP A 216 -37.74 -11.51 -1.06
N ALA A 217 -37.04 -11.33 0.06
CA ALA A 217 -35.80 -12.04 0.36
C ALA A 217 -35.99 -13.56 0.53
N LEU A 218 -37.18 -14.04 0.88
CA LEU A 218 -37.44 -15.50 0.94
C LEU A 218 -37.36 -16.11 -0.46
N ALA A 219 -37.99 -15.48 -1.45
CA ALA A 219 -37.91 -15.91 -2.84
C ALA A 219 -36.47 -15.87 -3.41
N TRP A 220 -35.66 -14.88 -3.03
CA TRP A 220 -34.24 -14.83 -3.41
C TRP A 220 -33.41 -15.92 -2.73
N ASN A 221 -33.70 -16.25 -1.47
CA ASN A 221 -33.04 -17.33 -0.75
C ASN A 221 -33.28 -18.70 -1.41
N ASP A 222 -34.42 -18.90 -2.09
CA ASP A 222 -34.69 -20.09 -2.89
C ASP A 222 -33.87 -20.19 -4.18
N LEU A 223 -33.09 -19.17 -4.55
CA LEU A 223 -32.13 -19.20 -5.67
C LEU A 223 -30.69 -19.48 -5.20
N LEU A 224 -30.44 -19.58 -3.90
CA LEU A 224 -29.11 -19.81 -3.31
C LEU A 224 -28.87 -21.29 -2.99
N ASP A 225 -27.61 -21.72 -3.10
CA ASP A 225 -27.17 -23.02 -2.60
C ASP A 225 -27.37 -23.10 -1.08
N ARG A 226 -27.46 -24.34 -0.58
CA ARG A 226 -27.57 -24.66 0.85
C ARG A 226 -26.23 -24.50 1.57
N GLU A 227 -25.10 -24.67 0.89
CA GLU A 227 -23.79 -24.47 1.53
C GLU A 227 -23.56 -22.98 1.84
N ALA A 228 -23.19 -22.70 3.09
CA ALA A 228 -22.89 -21.37 3.58
C ALA A 228 -21.44 -21.31 4.07
N TYR A 229 -20.70 -20.31 3.60
CA TYR A 229 -19.29 -20.09 3.88
C TYR A 229 -19.14 -18.90 4.84
N THR A 230 -19.18 -19.16 6.15
CA THR A 230 -19.05 -18.12 7.18
C THR A 230 -17.59 -17.88 7.54
N THR A 231 -17.10 -16.66 7.37
CA THR A 231 -15.81 -16.21 7.89
C THR A 231 -16.03 -15.41 9.16
N LEU A 232 -15.31 -15.74 10.23
CA LEU A 232 -15.34 -15.01 11.49
C LEU A 232 -14.05 -14.21 11.67
N THR A 233 -14.14 -13.03 12.26
CA THR A 233 -13.01 -12.14 12.48
C THR A 233 -13.05 -11.62 13.92
N THR A 234 -11.90 -11.47 14.55
CA THR A 234 -11.74 -10.61 15.74
C THR A 234 -10.81 -9.46 15.41
N ALA A 235 -11.03 -8.32 16.05
CA ALA A 235 -10.23 -7.11 15.84
C ALA A 235 -9.87 -6.44 17.18
N ASP A 236 -8.79 -5.69 17.19
CA ASP A 236 -8.37 -4.89 18.34
C ASP A 236 -9.13 -3.56 18.45
N VAL A 237 -8.76 -2.74 19.43
CA VAL A 237 -9.36 -1.41 19.67
C VAL A 237 -9.09 -0.39 18.55
N THR A 238 -8.16 -0.66 17.64
CA THR A 238 -7.89 0.15 16.45
C THR A 238 -8.67 -0.32 15.22
N GLY A 239 -9.31 -1.50 15.30
CA GLY A 239 -9.96 -2.18 14.18
C GLY A 239 -9.02 -3.08 13.37
N ALA A 240 -7.77 -3.26 13.80
CA ALA A 240 -6.84 -4.18 13.16
C ALA A 240 -7.23 -5.64 13.49
N VAL A 241 -7.22 -6.50 12.48
CA VAL A 241 -7.60 -7.92 12.61
C VAL A 241 -6.60 -8.66 13.50
N LEU A 242 -7.09 -9.34 14.53
CA LEU A 242 -6.28 -10.21 15.41
C LEU A 242 -6.41 -11.68 15.03
N THR A 243 -7.62 -12.13 14.69
CA THR A 243 -7.85 -13.49 14.21
C THR A 243 -8.85 -13.52 13.05
N THR A 244 -8.70 -14.52 12.18
CA THR A 244 -9.67 -14.87 11.15
C THR A 244 -9.89 -16.38 11.18
N THR A 245 -11.13 -16.82 11.40
CA THR A 245 -11.55 -18.19 11.19
C THR A 245 -12.16 -18.30 9.80
N ASP A 246 -11.59 -19.14 8.95
CA ASP A 246 -12.10 -19.38 7.60
C ASP A 246 -13.40 -20.21 7.58
N ALA A 247 -13.99 -20.34 6.40
CA ALA A 247 -15.25 -21.06 6.18
C ALA A 247 -15.21 -22.58 6.44
N LYS A 248 -14.05 -23.16 6.75
CA LYS A 248 -13.91 -24.57 7.15
C LYS A 248 -13.38 -24.74 8.57
N GLY A 249 -13.15 -23.65 9.29
CA GLY A 249 -12.83 -23.63 10.72
C GLY A 249 -11.34 -23.48 11.04
N ASN A 250 -10.48 -23.19 10.06
CA ASN A 250 -9.06 -22.95 10.32
C ASN A 250 -8.88 -21.51 10.83
N LEU A 251 -8.14 -21.36 11.92
CA LEU A 251 -7.94 -20.10 12.64
C LEU A 251 -6.55 -19.53 12.35
N LEU A 252 -6.49 -18.45 11.58
CA LEU A 252 -5.33 -17.57 11.50
C LEU A 252 -5.34 -16.61 12.69
N ARG A 253 -4.20 -16.48 13.38
CA ARG A 253 -3.94 -15.45 14.39
C ARG A 253 -2.73 -14.62 13.98
N VAL A 254 -2.80 -13.31 14.21
CA VAL A 254 -1.68 -12.38 14.01
C VAL A 254 -1.39 -11.61 15.29
N THR A 255 -0.19 -11.03 15.39
CA THR A 255 0.18 -10.07 16.44
C THR A 255 0.81 -8.84 15.82
N TYR A 256 0.70 -7.71 16.53
CA TYR A 256 1.32 -6.46 16.15
C TYR A 256 2.41 -6.06 17.16
N ASP A 257 3.40 -5.30 16.71
CA ASP A 257 4.41 -4.66 17.56
C ASP A 257 3.87 -3.36 18.20
N VAL A 258 4.73 -2.66 18.95
CA VAL A 258 4.39 -1.38 19.60
C VAL A 258 4.08 -0.25 18.61
N ALA A 259 4.43 -0.40 17.32
CA ALA A 259 4.11 0.54 16.25
C ALA A 259 2.84 0.15 15.46
N GLY A 260 2.22 -0.99 15.77
CA GLY A 260 1.06 -1.50 15.04
C GLY A 260 1.41 -2.17 13.70
N LEU A 261 2.66 -2.63 13.54
CA LEU A 261 3.13 -3.41 12.40
C LEU A 261 3.11 -4.91 12.74
N LEU A 262 2.94 -5.80 11.75
CA LEU A 262 2.80 -7.25 11.97
C LEU A 262 4.09 -7.82 12.57
N SER A 263 4.03 -8.33 13.80
CA SER A 263 5.19 -8.92 14.51
C SER A 263 5.30 -10.44 14.36
N GLY A 264 4.19 -11.13 14.04
CA GLY A 264 4.14 -12.57 13.87
C GLY A 264 2.76 -13.08 13.48
N SER A 265 2.69 -14.33 13.00
CA SER A 265 1.46 -15.00 12.59
C SER A 265 1.49 -16.51 12.88
N TRP A 266 0.33 -17.07 13.19
CA TRP A 266 0.13 -18.46 13.57
C TRP A 266 -1.14 -19.01 12.92
N LEU A 267 -1.14 -20.31 12.61
CA LEU A 267 -2.28 -21.02 12.06
C LEU A 267 -2.64 -22.17 12.99
N THR A 268 -3.91 -22.27 13.37
CA THR A 268 -4.49 -23.48 13.96
C THR A 268 -5.40 -24.09 12.92
N LEU A 269 -5.01 -25.23 12.34
CA LEU A 269 -5.91 -26.03 11.50
C LEU A 269 -7.09 -26.49 12.35
N LYS A 270 -8.26 -26.68 11.72
CA LYS A 270 -9.43 -27.19 12.45
C LYS A 270 -9.08 -28.51 13.16
N ASP A 271 -9.46 -28.60 14.43
CA ASP A 271 -9.18 -29.73 15.34
C ASP A 271 -7.67 -30.04 15.56
N GLY A 272 -6.77 -29.18 15.08
CA GLY A 272 -5.31 -29.29 15.20
C GLY A 272 -4.70 -28.41 16.30
N THR A 273 -3.37 -28.27 16.29
CA THR A 273 -2.62 -27.41 17.22
C THR A 273 -2.12 -26.13 16.55
N GLU A 274 -1.98 -25.05 17.32
CA GLU A 274 -1.43 -23.80 16.80
C GLU A 274 0.04 -23.98 16.39
N GLN A 275 0.35 -23.62 15.15
CA GLN A 275 1.70 -23.62 14.58
C GLN A 275 2.09 -22.22 14.12
N ALA A 276 3.34 -21.81 14.38
CA ALA A 276 3.86 -20.55 13.88
C ALA A 276 4.02 -20.58 12.36
N ILE A 277 3.60 -19.51 11.69
CA ILE A 277 3.82 -19.27 10.26
C ILE A 277 4.92 -18.21 10.09
N VAL A 278 4.79 -17.07 10.77
CA VAL A 278 5.86 -16.09 10.96
C VAL A 278 6.14 -15.99 12.46
N LYS A 279 7.34 -16.40 12.89
CA LYS A 279 7.77 -16.37 14.30
C LYS A 279 8.13 -14.97 14.77
N SER A 280 8.81 -14.22 13.90
CA SER A 280 9.15 -12.82 14.15
C SER A 280 9.30 -12.06 12.83
N LEU A 281 8.87 -10.81 12.84
CA LEU A 281 9.08 -9.85 11.76
C LEU A 281 9.57 -8.53 12.35
N THR A 282 10.57 -7.93 11.72
CA THR A 282 11.19 -6.66 12.12
C THR A 282 11.23 -5.71 10.93
N TYR A 283 11.35 -4.41 11.20
CA TYR A 283 11.14 -3.37 10.21
C TYR A 283 12.26 -2.33 10.17
N SER A 284 12.45 -1.70 9.00
CA SER A 284 13.26 -0.49 8.85
C SER A 284 12.57 0.72 9.48
N ALA A 285 13.29 1.83 9.65
CA ALA A 285 12.70 3.09 10.11
C ALA A 285 11.61 3.65 9.17
N ALA A 286 11.51 3.16 7.94
CA ALA A 286 10.46 3.48 6.97
C ALA A 286 9.29 2.47 6.98
N GLY A 287 9.26 1.51 7.92
CA GLY A 287 8.21 0.49 8.02
C GLY A 287 8.31 -0.64 6.98
N GLN A 288 9.44 -0.79 6.29
CA GLN A 288 9.67 -1.87 5.33
C GLN A 288 10.17 -3.13 6.06
N LYS A 289 9.77 -4.34 5.62
CA LYS A 289 10.28 -5.60 6.22
C LYS A 289 11.82 -5.62 6.21
N LEU A 290 12.48 -5.92 7.33
CA LEU A 290 13.94 -5.92 7.47
C LEU A 290 14.50 -7.33 7.68
N ARG A 291 13.94 -8.07 8.64
CA ARG A 291 14.21 -9.50 8.86
C ARG A 291 12.91 -10.20 9.23
N GLU A 292 12.65 -11.31 8.56
CA GLU A 292 11.48 -12.17 8.71
C GLU A 292 11.94 -13.59 9.03
N GLU A 293 11.39 -14.21 10.08
CA GLU A 293 11.71 -15.57 10.48
C GLU A 293 10.45 -16.44 10.46
N HIS A 294 10.51 -17.52 9.70
CA HIS A 294 9.36 -18.36 9.42
C HIS A 294 9.21 -19.54 10.40
N GLY A 295 8.01 -20.12 10.44
CA GLY A 295 7.66 -21.31 11.21
C GLY A 295 8.63 -22.46 10.97
N ASN A 296 8.99 -22.69 9.71
CA ASN A 296 9.93 -23.71 9.26
C ASN A 296 11.40 -23.44 9.64
N GLY A 297 11.74 -22.28 10.23
CA GLY A 297 13.10 -21.93 10.68
C GLY A 297 13.95 -21.19 9.63
N VAL A 298 13.43 -20.96 8.43
CA VAL A 298 14.09 -20.15 7.40
C VAL A 298 14.00 -18.66 7.76
N VAL A 299 15.04 -17.91 7.42
CA VAL A 299 15.15 -16.47 7.65
C VAL A 299 15.28 -15.75 6.31
N THR A 300 14.46 -14.72 6.10
CA THR A 300 14.60 -13.76 5.00
C THR A 300 15.13 -12.44 5.56
N THR A 301 16.21 -11.93 4.99
CA THR A 301 16.78 -10.61 5.30
C THR A 301 16.65 -9.71 4.07
N TYR A 302 16.17 -8.50 4.29
CA TYR A 302 15.96 -7.47 3.28
C TYR A 302 16.96 -6.34 3.50
N GLU A 303 17.69 -5.95 2.46
CA GLU A 303 18.68 -4.87 2.52
C GLU A 303 18.23 -3.69 1.66
N TYR A 304 18.33 -2.47 2.20
CA TYR A 304 17.86 -1.25 1.55
C TYR A 304 18.99 -0.23 1.40
N GLU A 305 19.04 0.46 0.26
CA GLU A 305 19.96 1.59 0.05
C GLU A 305 19.54 2.76 0.97
N PRO A 306 20.37 3.21 1.93
CA PRO A 306 19.96 4.23 2.89
C PRO A 306 19.50 5.56 2.27
N GLN A 307 20.08 5.92 1.12
CA GLN A 307 19.85 7.19 0.43
C GLN A 307 18.49 7.23 -0.31
N THR A 308 17.96 6.08 -0.73
CA THR A 308 16.74 6.01 -1.56
C THR A 308 15.64 5.13 -0.95
N GLN A 309 15.95 4.34 0.07
CA GLN A 309 15.12 3.28 0.65
C GLN A 309 14.67 2.22 -0.38
N ARG A 310 15.37 2.09 -1.52
CA ARG A 310 15.16 1.02 -2.50
C ARG A 310 15.72 -0.30 -1.99
N LEU A 311 15.03 -1.40 -2.28
CA LEU A 311 15.44 -2.76 -1.91
C LEU A 311 16.62 -3.20 -2.78
N VAL A 312 17.80 -3.33 -2.20
CA VAL A 312 19.05 -3.74 -2.90
C VAL A 312 19.43 -5.19 -2.65
N GLY A 313 18.87 -5.84 -1.61
CA GLY A 313 19.14 -7.24 -1.30
C GLY A 313 17.91 -7.99 -0.79
N ILE A 314 17.70 -9.23 -1.26
CA ILE A 314 16.79 -10.22 -0.63
C ILE A 314 17.58 -11.51 -0.42
N LYS A 315 17.89 -11.83 0.84
CA LYS A 315 18.65 -13.02 1.22
C LYS A 315 17.78 -13.98 2.02
N THR A 316 17.53 -15.17 1.47
CA THR A 316 16.75 -16.25 2.10
C THR A 316 17.70 -17.39 2.48
N GLU A 317 17.77 -17.76 3.75
CA GLU A 317 18.68 -18.80 4.22
C GLU A 317 18.12 -19.67 5.36
N ARG A 318 18.58 -20.92 5.41
CA ARG A 318 18.55 -21.73 6.63
C ARG A 318 19.75 -21.32 7.49
N PRO A 319 19.55 -20.75 8.68
CA PRO A 319 20.64 -20.25 9.52
C PRO A 319 21.49 -21.37 10.13
N ALA A 320 22.60 -20.99 10.76
CA ALA A 320 23.42 -21.90 11.57
C ALA A 320 22.58 -22.59 12.66
N GLY A 321 22.75 -23.90 12.82
CA GLY A 321 21.97 -24.72 13.77
C GLY A 321 20.60 -25.18 13.26
N HIS A 322 20.19 -24.81 12.05
CA HIS A 322 18.94 -25.31 11.44
C HIS A 322 18.97 -26.83 11.21
N ALA A 323 17.86 -27.53 11.52
CA ALA A 323 17.78 -28.99 11.48
C ALA A 323 18.09 -29.60 10.10
N ALA A 324 17.57 -29.01 9.01
CA ALA A 324 17.89 -29.38 7.62
C ALA A 324 19.26 -28.84 7.10
N GLY A 325 20.18 -28.49 8.01
CA GLY A 325 21.48 -27.91 7.71
C GLY A 325 21.45 -26.44 7.27
N ALA A 326 22.49 -25.69 7.62
CA ALA A 326 22.63 -24.29 7.21
C ALA A 326 22.91 -24.19 5.70
N LYS A 327 22.19 -23.31 5.00
CA LYS A 327 22.36 -23.07 3.56
C LYS A 327 21.70 -21.76 3.14
N VAL A 328 22.40 -20.92 2.37
CA VAL A 328 21.77 -19.81 1.64
C VAL A 328 21.03 -20.40 0.43
N LEU A 329 19.75 -20.06 0.29
CA LEU A 329 18.85 -20.61 -0.73
C LEU A 329 18.62 -19.62 -1.87
N GLN A 330 18.76 -18.32 -1.59
CA GLN A 330 18.59 -17.21 -2.51
C GLN A 330 19.33 -16.00 -1.92
N ASP A 331 20.07 -15.26 -2.73
CA ASP A 331 20.74 -14.00 -2.34
C ASP A 331 20.67 -13.03 -3.52
N LEU A 332 19.48 -12.44 -3.72
CA LEU A 332 19.19 -11.54 -4.84
C LEU A 332 19.81 -10.17 -4.57
N ARG A 333 20.60 -9.66 -5.52
CA ARG A 333 21.25 -8.34 -5.45
C ARG A 333 20.80 -7.46 -6.61
N TYR A 334 20.26 -6.29 -6.31
CA TYR A 334 19.68 -5.37 -7.30
C TYR A 334 20.58 -4.15 -7.51
N GLU A 335 21.02 -3.94 -8.76
CA GLU A 335 21.68 -2.70 -9.19
C GLU A 335 20.67 -1.82 -9.93
N TYR A 336 20.59 -0.54 -9.56
CA TYR A 336 19.65 0.43 -10.12
C TYR A 336 20.34 1.53 -10.91
N ASP A 337 19.61 2.16 -11.84
CA ASP A 337 19.97 3.48 -12.37
C ASP A 337 19.53 4.61 -11.39
N PRO A 338 19.91 5.88 -11.65
CA PRO A 338 19.53 6.97 -10.75
C PRO A 338 18.02 7.13 -10.56
N VAL A 339 17.19 6.91 -11.59
CA VAL A 339 15.73 7.06 -11.48
C VAL A 339 15.04 5.87 -10.82
N GLY A 340 15.70 4.71 -10.81
CA GLY A 340 15.28 3.50 -10.09
C GLY A 340 14.91 2.32 -10.97
N ASN A 341 15.27 2.33 -12.26
CA ASN A 341 15.13 1.14 -13.10
C ASN A 341 16.15 0.09 -12.67
N VAL A 342 15.71 -1.18 -12.55
CA VAL A 342 16.62 -2.30 -12.30
C VAL A 342 17.51 -2.50 -13.55
N LEU A 343 18.83 -2.41 -13.37
CA LEU A 343 19.83 -2.65 -14.42
C LEU A 343 20.42 -4.06 -14.36
N LYS A 344 20.49 -4.62 -13.15
CA LYS A 344 21.03 -5.95 -12.91
C LYS A 344 20.36 -6.61 -11.73
N ILE A 345 20.18 -7.93 -11.84
CA ILE A 345 19.91 -8.82 -10.70
C ILE A 345 20.99 -9.92 -10.73
N SER A 346 21.74 -10.13 -9.65
CA SER A 346 22.48 -11.39 -9.45
C SER A 346 21.84 -12.22 -8.34
N ASN A 347 22.05 -13.54 -8.36
CA ASN A 347 21.71 -14.44 -7.26
C ASN A 347 22.98 -15.14 -6.77
N ASP A 348 23.57 -14.59 -5.71
CA ASP A 348 24.90 -14.98 -5.23
C ASP A 348 24.87 -16.33 -4.45
N ALA A 349 23.67 -16.88 -4.21
CA ALA A 349 23.46 -18.22 -3.65
C ALA A 349 23.54 -19.36 -4.70
N GLU A 350 23.61 -19.02 -5.99
CA GLU A 350 23.71 -19.99 -7.09
C GLU A 350 25.12 -20.04 -7.69
N GLU A 351 25.58 -21.24 -8.01
CA GLU A 351 26.91 -21.41 -8.59
C GLU A 351 26.93 -21.09 -10.10
N THR A 352 28.07 -20.57 -10.58
CA THR A 352 28.32 -20.46 -12.01
C THR A 352 28.44 -21.86 -12.61
N ARG A 353 27.60 -22.17 -13.61
CA ARG A 353 27.60 -23.47 -14.30
C ARG A 353 28.21 -23.34 -15.69
N PHE A 354 28.52 -24.49 -16.30
CA PHE A 354 29.01 -24.57 -17.66
C PHE A 354 28.17 -25.56 -18.46
N TRP A 355 27.67 -25.13 -19.62
CA TRP A 355 26.94 -26.01 -20.53
C TRP A 355 27.41 -25.79 -21.98
N ARG A 356 27.85 -26.86 -22.65
CA ARG A 356 28.52 -26.80 -23.98
C ARG A 356 29.58 -25.69 -24.07
N ASN A 357 30.43 -25.58 -23.05
CA ASN A 357 31.46 -24.54 -22.90
C ASN A 357 30.95 -23.08 -22.76
N GLN A 358 29.62 -22.83 -22.74
CA GLN A 358 29.06 -21.55 -22.32
C GLN A 358 29.15 -21.43 -20.80
N LYS A 359 29.74 -20.33 -20.30
CA LYS A 359 29.68 -19.93 -18.89
C LYS A 359 28.29 -19.35 -18.59
N VAL A 360 27.54 -20.01 -17.70
CA VAL A 360 26.21 -19.60 -17.26
C VAL A 360 26.32 -19.06 -15.85
N VAL A 361 26.20 -17.74 -15.72
CA VAL A 361 26.22 -17.03 -14.44
C VAL A 361 24.78 -16.73 -14.05
N PRO A 362 24.38 -16.87 -12.77
CA PRO A 362 23.06 -16.46 -12.27
C PRO A 362 22.96 -14.93 -12.19
N GLU A 363 23.03 -14.27 -13.34
CA GLU A 363 22.98 -12.81 -13.48
C GLU A 363 22.07 -12.43 -14.67
N ASN A 364 21.11 -11.56 -14.40
CA ASN A 364 20.24 -10.94 -15.39
C ASN A 364 20.66 -9.49 -15.57
N ARG A 365 20.74 -9.02 -16.82
CA ARG A 365 21.03 -7.61 -17.16
C ARG A 365 19.89 -7.03 -17.97
N TYR A 366 19.60 -5.76 -17.74
CA TYR A 366 18.47 -5.06 -18.32
C TYR A 366 18.94 -3.71 -18.89
N THR A 367 18.41 -3.35 -20.05
CA THR A 367 18.64 -2.05 -20.68
C THR A 367 17.31 -1.44 -21.08
N CYS A 368 17.11 -0.17 -20.74
CA CYS A 368 15.93 0.60 -21.11
C CYS A 368 16.26 1.68 -22.15
N ASP A 369 15.22 2.14 -22.87
CA ASP A 369 15.25 3.38 -23.65
C ASP A 369 15.17 4.63 -22.74
N SER A 370 15.20 5.83 -23.33
CA SER A 370 15.04 7.09 -22.59
C SER A 370 13.64 7.35 -22.03
N LEU A 371 12.65 6.51 -22.35
CA LEU A 371 11.31 6.51 -21.76
C LEU A 371 11.18 5.44 -20.64
N TYR A 372 12.30 4.78 -20.29
CA TYR A 372 12.41 3.71 -19.31
C TYR A 372 11.66 2.41 -19.66
N GLN A 373 11.35 2.20 -20.94
CA GLN A 373 10.81 0.94 -21.46
C GLN A 373 11.95 -0.07 -21.61
N LEU A 374 11.74 -1.32 -21.19
CA LEU A 374 12.73 -2.38 -21.25
C LEU A 374 12.96 -2.81 -22.70
N VAL A 375 14.11 -2.49 -23.30
CA VAL A 375 14.43 -2.83 -24.71
C VAL A 375 15.32 -4.06 -24.85
N SER A 376 16.07 -4.43 -23.81
CA SER A 376 16.88 -5.65 -23.81
C SER A 376 16.97 -6.27 -22.41
N ALA A 377 16.91 -7.60 -22.35
CA ALA A 377 17.09 -8.39 -21.13
C ALA A 377 17.90 -9.66 -21.39
N THR A 378 18.85 -9.97 -20.50
CA THR A 378 19.55 -11.26 -20.46
C THR A 378 19.13 -12.07 -19.24
N GLY A 379 19.32 -13.38 -19.30
CA GLY A 379 19.10 -14.28 -18.17
C GLY A 379 19.45 -15.72 -18.53
N ARG A 380 19.04 -16.66 -17.67
CA ARG A 380 19.15 -18.10 -17.91
C ARG A 380 17.78 -18.74 -18.15
N GLU A 381 17.75 -19.76 -18.99
CA GLU A 381 16.61 -20.64 -19.22
C GLU A 381 17.03 -22.10 -19.10
N MET A 382 16.08 -23.03 -18.98
CA MET A 382 16.38 -24.44 -19.20
C MET A 382 16.68 -24.68 -20.69
N ALA A 383 17.69 -25.49 -21.00
CA ALA A 383 18.13 -25.75 -22.37
C ALA A 383 17.07 -26.44 -23.25
N ASN A 384 15.99 -26.94 -22.64
CA ASN A 384 14.81 -27.52 -23.29
C ASN A 384 13.56 -26.61 -23.20
N ALA A 385 13.70 -25.32 -22.85
CA ALA A 385 12.57 -24.40 -22.70
C ALA A 385 11.77 -24.20 -24.00
N GLY A 386 12.44 -24.21 -25.15
CA GLY A 386 11.83 -24.05 -26.47
C GLY A 386 11.20 -22.66 -26.68
N GLN A 387 10.24 -22.60 -27.60
CA GLN A 387 9.48 -21.37 -27.86
C GLN A 387 8.42 -21.13 -26.78
N GLN A 388 8.41 -19.93 -26.21
CA GLN A 388 7.40 -19.53 -25.24
C GLN A 388 6.00 -19.48 -25.89
N GLY A 389 5.01 -20.06 -25.21
CA GLY A 389 3.58 -19.93 -25.54
C GLY A 389 2.71 -19.84 -24.28
N SER A 390 1.48 -20.35 -24.36
CA SER A 390 0.54 -20.43 -23.24
C SER A 390 0.77 -21.59 -22.26
N ASN A 391 1.62 -22.55 -22.60
CA ASN A 391 1.93 -23.69 -21.74
C ASN A 391 3.10 -23.36 -20.81
N LEU A 392 3.16 -23.99 -19.64
CA LEU A 392 4.40 -24.04 -18.86
C LEU A 392 5.40 -24.98 -19.57
N PRO A 393 6.71 -24.72 -19.47
CA PRO A 393 7.69 -25.76 -19.79
C PRO A 393 7.50 -26.95 -18.84
N SER A 394 7.82 -28.16 -19.29
CA SER A 394 7.80 -29.35 -18.43
C SER A 394 8.74 -29.18 -17.23
N ALA A 395 8.28 -29.53 -16.03
CA ALA A 395 9.09 -29.46 -14.83
C ALA A 395 10.31 -30.40 -14.95
N THR A 396 11.51 -29.89 -14.69
CA THR A 396 12.69 -30.75 -14.47
C THR A 396 12.59 -31.36 -13.07
N ILE A 397 12.61 -32.70 -13.00
CA ILE A 397 12.40 -33.49 -11.78
C ILE A 397 13.47 -34.59 -11.74
N PRO A 398 14.09 -34.88 -10.57
CA PRO A 398 13.97 -34.15 -9.30
C PRO A 398 14.62 -32.74 -9.39
N LEU A 399 14.66 -32.02 -8.27
CA LEU A 399 15.47 -30.79 -8.17
C LEU A 399 16.91 -31.10 -8.61
N PRO A 400 17.49 -30.30 -9.51
CA PRO A 400 18.71 -30.70 -10.20
C PRO A 400 19.95 -30.62 -9.31
N ALA A 401 20.53 -31.78 -9.02
CA ALA A 401 21.92 -31.92 -8.60
C ALA A 401 22.83 -31.83 -9.84
N ASP A 402 23.61 -30.76 -9.97
CA ASP A 402 24.67 -30.44 -10.96
C ASP A 402 24.39 -30.64 -12.47
N SER A 403 23.22 -31.17 -12.83
CA SER A 403 22.93 -31.74 -14.15
C SER A 403 21.79 -31.05 -14.90
N SER A 404 21.16 -30.02 -14.33
CA SER A 404 20.28 -29.15 -15.11
C SER A 404 21.09 -28.36 -16.14
N ALA A 405 20.80 -28.63 -17.40
CA ALA A 405 21.25 -27.84 -18.51
C ALA A 405 20.54 -26.48 -18.49
N TYR A 406 21.18 -25.47 -17.90
CA TYR A 406 20.80 -24.07 -18.11
C TYR A 406 21.60 -23.48 -19.26
N THR A 407 21.00 -22.53 -19.98
CA THR A 407 21.68 -21.73 -21.02
C THR A 407 21.34 -20.25 -20.90
N ASN A 408 22.28 -19.39 -21.29
CA ASN A 408 22.01 -17.95 -21.33
C ASN A 408 21.13 -17.62 -22.54
N TYR A 409 20.11 -16.78 -22.32
CA TYR A 409 19.34 -16.14 -23.38
C TYR A 409 19.57 -14.63 -23.40
N THR A 410 19.27 -14.02 -24.54
CA THR A 410 19.00 -12.58 -24.68
C THR A 410 17.62 -12.41 -25.31
N ARG A 411 16.84 -11.45 -24.82
CA ARG A 411 15.61 -10.97 -25.45
C ARG A 411 15.74 -9.49 -25.76
N THR A 412 15.28 -9.09 -26.94
CA THR A 412 15.08 -7.68 -27.30
C THR A 412 13.60 -7.40 -27.54
N TYR A 413 13.19 -6.17 -27.25
CA TYR A 413 11.80 -5.74 -27.23
C TYR A 413 11.63 -4.47 -28.06
N THR A 414 10.71 -4.50 -29.02
CA THR A 414 10.43 -3.38 -29.92
C THR A 414 9.09 -2.74 -29.58
N TYR A 415 9.05 -1.41 -29.51
CA TYR A 415 7.85 -0.64 -29.17
C TYR A 415 7.51 0.37 -30.27
N ASP A 416 6.21 0.61 -30.49
CA ASP A 416 5.75 1.72 -31.34
C ASP A 416 5.73 3.08 -30.60
N SER A 417 5.27 4.13 -31.28
CA SER A 417 5.17 5.48 -30.73
C SER A 417 4.05 5.66 -29.68
N ALA A 418 3.15 4.68 -29.51
CA ALA A 418 2.11 4.64 -28.49
C ALA A 418 2.47 3.68 -27.32
N GLY A 419 3.68 3.14 -27.31
CA GLY A 419 4.15 2.20 -26.29
C GLY A 419 3.54 0.80 -26.39
N ASN A 420 3.02 0.40 -27.56
CA ASN A 420 2.67 -0.99 -27.81
C ASN A 420 3.94 -1.80 -27.99
N LEU A 421 4.10 -2.90 -27.23
CA LEU A 421 5.06 -3.95 -27.58
C LEU A 421 4.62 -4.59 -28.90
N THR A 422 5.45 -4.49 -29.93
CA THR A 422 5.19 -5.02 -31.28
C THR A 422 6.00 -6.27 -31.60
N GLN A 423 7.15 -6.46 -30.94
CA GLN A 423 8.01 -7.63 -31.17
C GLN A 423 8.78 -8.03 -29.91
N ILE A 424 8.87 -9.34 -29.67
CA ILE A 424 9.82 -9.95 -28.74
C ILE A 424 10.74 -10.85 -29.58
N SER A 425 12.00 -10.46 -29.77
CA SER A 425 13.01 -11.33 -30.38
C SER A 425 13.76 -12.06 -29.27
N HIS A 426 13.94 -13.37 -29.42
CA HIS A 426 14.58 -14.23 -28.45
C HIS A 426 15.73 -15.01 -29.08
N SER A 427 16.87 -15.05 -28.38
CA SER A 427 18.05 -15.80 -28.81
C SER A 427 18.73 -16.49 -27.61
N ALA A 428 18.80 -17.82 -27.68
CA ALA A 428 19.68 -18.65 -26.85
C ALA A 428 20.63 -19.46 -27.77
N PRO A 429 21.81 -18.90 -28.14
CA PRO A 429 22.68 -19.48 -29.17
C PRO A 429 23.20 -20.89 -28.88
N ALA A 430 23.37 -21.27 -27.60
CA ALA A 430 23.97 -22.56 -27.22
C ALA A 430 23.06 -23.77 -27.53
N THR A 431 21.74 -23.57 -27.48
CA THR A 431 20.70 -24.55 -27.87
C THR A 431 20.25 -24.39 -29.31
N GLY A 432 20.47 -23.21 -29.91
CA GLY A 432 19.87 -22.84 -31.19
C GLY A 432 18.42 -22.36 -31.06
N ASN A 433 17.92 -22.18 -29.83
CA ASN A 433 16.56 -21.69 -29.56
C ASN A 433 16.49 -20.19 -29.88
N ASN A 434 16.19 -19.87 -31.14
CA ASN A 434 16.03 -18.50 -31.63
C ASN A 434 14.65 -18.39 -32.28
N TYR A 435 13.84 -17.43 -31.84
CA TYR A 435 12.49 -17.20 -32.36
C TYR A 435 12.07 -15.75 -32.14
N THR A 436 11.11 -15.31 -32.94
CA THR A 436 10.48 -14.00 -32.81
C THR A 436 9.00 -14.19 -32.53
N THR A 437 8.46 -13.39 -31.60
CA THR A 437 7.03 -13.28 -31.33
C THR A 437 6.57 -11.89 -31.76
N ASP A 438 5.88 -11.80 -32.88
CA ASP A 438 5.34 -10.56 -33.42
C ASP A 438 3.90 -10.32 -32.93
N ILE A 439 3.60 -9.05 -32.63
CA ILE A 439 2.27 -8.57 -32.27
C ILE A 439 1.82 -7.53 -33.29
N THR A 440 0.77 -7.88 -34.03
CA THR A 440 0.07 -7.00 -34.95
C THR A 440 -0.81 -6.03 -34.16
N VAL A 441 -0.51 -4.74 -34.24
CA VAL A 441 -1.27 -3.65 -33.61
C VAL A 441 -2.21 -3.04 -34.66
N SER A 442 -3.41 -2.61 -34.23
CA SER A 442 -4.38 -1.91 -35.08
C SER A 442 -3.81 -0.60 -35.63
N ASP A 443 -4.20 -0.22 -36.84
CA ASP A 443 -3.88 1.06 -37.47
C ASP A 443 -4.63 2.25 -36.83
N ARG A 444 -5.69 1.99 -36.08
CA ARG A 444 -6.60 3.01 -35.50
C ARG A 444 -6.89 2.87 -34.00
N SER A 445 -6.32 1.86 -33.33
CA SER A 445 -6.41 1.67 -31.87
C SER A 445 -5.13 1.01 -31.32
N ASN A 446 -4.98 0.90 -30.00
CA ASN A 446 -3.88 0.15 -29.35
C ASN A 446 -4.22 -1.32 -29.11
N ARG A 447 -5.35 -1.81 -29.66
CA ARG A 447 -5.65 -3.24 -29.73
C ARG A 447 -4.53 -3.93 -30.50
N GLY A 448 -4.05 -5.06 -29.97
CA GLY A 448 -2.97 -5.82 -30.59
C GLY A 448 -3.03 -7.29 -30.23
N VAL A 449 -2.75 -8.15 -31.21
CA VAL A 449 -2.79 -9.62 -31.11
C VAL A 449 -1.54 -10.24 -31.74
N LEU A 450 -1.22 -11.47 -31.37
CA LEU A 450 -0.14 -12.21 -32.03
C LEU A 450 -0.38 -12.30 -33.54
N SER A 451 0.69 -12.26 -34.33
CA SER A 451 0.66 -12.48 -35.79
C SER A 451 -0.09 -13.76 -36.20
N THR A 452 -0.05 -14.79 -35.35
CA THR A 452 -0.77 -16.06 -35.53
C THR A 452 -2.30 -15.94 -35.58
N LEU A 453 -2.88 -14.83 -35.11
CA LEU A 453 -4.31 -14.52 -35.26
C LEU A 453 -4.61 -13.65 -36.49
N THR A 454 -3.75 -12.67 -36.79
CA THR A 454 -3.77 -11.87 -38.03
C THR A 454 -2.45 -11.12 -38.16
N GLU A 455 -1.91 -11.01 -39.37
CA GLU A 455 -0.78 -10.13 -39.71
C GLU A 455 -1.24 -8.77 -40.27
N ASN A 456 -2.55 -8.59 -40.51
CA ASN A 456 -3.13 -7.37 -41.06
C ASN A 456 -3.63 -6.44 -39.93
N PRO A 457 -3.05 -5.23 -39.75
CA PRO A 457 -3.50 -4.23 -38.77
C PRO A 457 -4.99 -3.91 -38.82
N SER A 458 -5.55 -3.70 -40.01
CA SER A 458 -6.97 -3.36 -40.20
C SER A 458 -7.93 -4.50 -39.77
N GLY A 459 -7.42 -5.73 -39.66
CA GLY A 459 -8.17 -6.88 -39.16
C GLY A 459 -8.16 -7.02 -37.63
N VAL A 460 -7.31 -6.29 -36.91
CA VAL A 460 -7.08 -6.48 -35.47
C VAL A 460 -8.32 -6.15 -34.64
N ASP A 461 -8.97 -5.00 -34.87
CA ASP A 461 -10.11 -4.57 -34.03
C ASP A 461 -11.30 -5.52 -34.13
N ALA A 462 -11.45 -6.22 -35.27
CA ALA A 462 -12.50 -7.21 -35.48
C ALA A 462 -12.35 -8.43 -34.56
N LEU A 463 -11.17 -8.64 -33.95
CA LEU A 463 -10.90 -9.65 -32.92
C LEU A 463 -11.25 -9.17 -31.50
N PHE A 464 -11.80 -7.97 -31.32
CA PHE A 464 -12.23 -7.44 -30.04
C PHE A 464 -13.74 -7.12 -30.01
N THR A 465 -14.30 -6.96 -28.82
CA THR A 465 -15.64 -6.39 -28.60
C THR A 465 -15.64 -4.86 -28.83
N ALA A 466 -16.80 -4.22 -28.71
CA ALA A 466 -16.89 -2.77 -28.63
C ALA A 466 -16.06 -2.22 -27.43
N GLY A 467 -16.22 -2.81 -26.25
CA GLY A 467 -15.56 -2.43 -25.00
C GLY A 467 -14.06 -2.71 -24.90
N GLY A 468 -13.43 -3.30 -25.92
CA GLY A 468 -11.98 -3.58 -25.93
C GLY A 468 -11.56 -4.89 -25.29
N GLN A 469 -12.44 -5.90 -25.25
CA GLN A 469 -12.15 -7.26 -24.77
C GLN A 469 -11.79 -8.18 -25.95
N GLN A 470 -10.70 -8.93 -25.86
CA GLN A 470 -10.26 -9.84 -26.94
C GLN A 470 -11.20 -11.06 -27.06
N LYS A 471 -11.58 -11.46 -28.28
CA LYS A 471 -12.58 -12.52 -28.55
C LYS A 471 -11.97 -13.90 -28.86
N GLN A 472 -10.67 -13.96 -29.18
CA GLN A 472 -9.94 -15.22 -29.36
C GLN A 472 -8.58 -15.15 -28.65
N LEU A 473 -8.26 -16.14 -27.83
CA LEU A 473 -6.99 -16.24 -27.09
C LEU A 473 -5.83 -16.67 -28.01
N GLN A 474 -6.11 -17.67 -28.83
CA GLN A 474 -5.30 -18.25 -29.90
C GLN A 474 -6.25 -18.72 -31.02
N PRO A 475 -5.77 -19.10 -32.22
CA PRO A 475 -6.63 -19.56 -33.30
C PRO A 475 -7.60 -20.66 -32.87
N GLY A 476 -8.90 -20.35 -32.87
CA GLY A 476 -9.98 -21.28 -32.48
C GLY A 476 -10.24 -21.43 -30.97
N GLN A 477 -9.50 -20.73 -30.10
CA GLN A 477 -9.79 -20.63 -28.65
C GLN A 477 -10.62 -19.38 -28.36
N ASN A 478 -11.94 -19.51 -28.36
CA ASN A 478 -12.84 -18.37 -28.14
C ASN A 478 -12.84 -17.90 -26.68
N LEU A 479 -13.12 -16.60 -26.51
CA LEU A 479 -13.26 -15.90 -25.23
C LEU A 479 -14.67 -15.28 -25.15
N VAL A 480 -15.39 -15.55 -24.07
CA VAL A 480 -16.73 -15.01 -23.78
C VAL A 480 -16.64 -14.11 -22.55
N TRP A 481 -17.35 -12.98 -22.57
CA TRP A 481 -17.25 -11.93 -21.55
C TRP A 481 -18.63 -11.62 -20.95
N THR A 482 -18.65 -11.22 -19.67
CA THR A 482 -19.87 -10.75 -18.99
C THR A 482 -20.26 -9.35 -19.50
N PRO A 483 -21.50 -8.88 -19.27
CA PRO A 483 -21.89 -7.49 -19.53
C PRO A 483 -21.04 -6.45 -18.78
N ARG A 484 -20.38 -6.86 -17.69
CA ARG A 484 -19.41 -6.07 -16.91
C ARG A 484 -17.98 -6.11 -17.47
N ASN A 485 -17.79 -6.75 -18.62
CA ASN A 485 -16.49 -6.95 -19.29
C ASN A 485 -15.50 -7.82 -18.49
N GLU A 486 -16.00 -8.71 -17.63
CA GLU A 486 -15.19 -9.75 -16.97
C GLU A 486 -15.12 -11.01 -17.86
N LEU A 487 -14.05 -11.80 -17.78
CA LEU A 487 -13.94 -13.02 -18.59
C LEU A 487 -14.88 -14.10 -18.04
N LEU A 488 -15.91 -14.48 -18.80
CA LEU A 488 -16.90 -15.50 -18.40
C LEU A 488 -16.42 -16.92 -18.71
N GLN A 489 -15.88 -17.14 -19.93
CA GLN A 489 -15.47 -18.47 -20.39
C GLN A 489 -14.33 -18.41 -21.41
N VAL A 490 -13.43 -19.40 -21.35
CA VAL A 490 -12.46 -19.77 -22.38
C VAL A 490 -12.77 -21.18 -22.90
N THR A 491 -12.49 -21.44 -24.17
CA THR A 491 -12.43 -22.79 -24.74
C THR A 491 -10.95 -23.18 -24.98
N PRO A 492 -10.26 -23.87 -24.04
CA PRO A 492 -8.82 -24.11 -24.17
C PRO A 492 -8.47 -25.15 -25.25
N VAL A 493 -9.32 -26.17 -25.43
CA VAL A 493 -9.13 -27.22 -26.43
C VAL A 493 -10.42 -27.41 -27.23
N ARG A 494 -10.37 -27.05 -28.51
CA ARG A 494 -11.45 -27.35 -29.46
C ARG A 494 -11.45 -28.84 -29.79
N ARG A 495 -12.65 -29.42 -29.92
CA ARG A 495 -12.87 -30.78 -30.44
C ARG A 495 -13.74 -30.66 -31.69
N GLU A 496 -13.49 -31.49 -32.70
CA GLU A 496 -14.34 -31.55 -33.89
C GLU A 496 -15.53 -32.48 -33.63
N GLY A 497 -16.74 -32.02 -33.94
CA GLY A 497 -17.97 -32.80 -33.78
C GLY A 497 -18.50 -32.95 -32.34
N ASP A 498 -17.83 -32.37 -31.33
CA ASP A 498 -18.23 -32.43 -29.92
C ASP A 498 -17.90 -31.11 -29.20
N THR A 499 -18.54 -30.85 -28.04
CA THR A 499 -18.20 -29.70 -27.20
C THR A 499 -16.74 -29.80 -26.76
N GLY A 500 -15.96 -28.74 -27.00
CA GLY A 500 -14.57 -28.65 -26.52
C GLY A 500 -14.46 -28.61 -25.00
N ASP A 501 -13.23 -28.63 -24.51
CA ASP A 501 -12.95 -28.38 -23.09
C ASP A 501 -13.28 -26.91 -22.76
N ARG A 502 -13.73 -26.62 -21.54
CA ARG A 502 -14.07 -25.25 -21.11
C ARG A 502 -13.39 -24.89 -19.79
N GLU A 503 -13.10 -23.61 -19.61
CA GLU A 503 -12.81 -23.02 -18.30
C GLU A 503 -13.69 -21.78 -18.14
N SER A 504 -14.49 -21.74 -17.07
CA SER A 504 -15.46 -20.66 -16.80
C SER A 504 -15.29 -20.07 -15.41
N TYR A 505 -15.69 -18.82 -15.23
CA TYR A 505 -15.41 -18.03 -14.03
C TYR A 505 -16.65 -17.26 -13.56
N ARG A 506 -16.64 -16.85 -12.29
CA ARG A 506 -17.69 -16.03 -11.67
C ARG A 506 -17.08 -15.02 -10.71
N TYR A 507 -17.73 -13.86 -10.62
CA TYR A 507 -17.21 -12.70 -9.91
C TYR A 507 -18.24 -12.18 -8.90
N ASP A 508 -17.74 -11.64 -7.78
CA ASP A 508 -18.54 -10.90 -6.81
C ASP A 508 -18.85 -9.47 -7.31
N THR A 509 -19.54 -8.69 -6.48
CA THR A 509 -19.83 -7.26 -6.74
C THR A 509 -18.61 -6.40 -7.09
N ASP A 510 -17.42 -6.74 -6.58
CA ASP A 510 -16.17 -5.98 -6.76
C ASP A 510 -15.40 -6.48 -8.01
N SER A 511 -16.03 -7.30 -8.85
CA SER A 511 -15.43 -8.05 -9.97
C SER A 511 -14.26 -8.95 -9.54
N GLN A 512 -14.22 -9.41 -8.28
CA GLN A 512 -13.22 -10.36 -7.80
C GLN A 512 -13.70 -11.79 -8.04
N ARG A 513 -12.81 -12.64 -8.57
CA ARG A 513 -13.14 -14.02 -8.94
C ARG A 513 -13.47 -14.84 -7.69
N LEU A 514 -14.74 -15.19 -7.54
CA LEU A 514 -15.25 -16.03 -6.47
C LEU A 514 -15.23 -17.51 -6.87
N GLN A 515 -15.27 -17.83 -8.17
CA GLN A 515 -15.25 -19.20 -8.65
C GLN A 515 -14.51 -19.38 -9.99
N LYS A 516 -13.87 -20.54 -10.17
CA LYS A 516 -13.34 -21.08 -11.43
C LYS A 516 -13.81 -22.54 -11.59
N VAL A 517 -14.24 -22.93 -12.79
CA VAL A 517 -14.63 -24.30 -13.13
C VAL A 517 -14.00 -24.70 -14.45
N SER A 518 -13.14 -25.72 -14.44
CA SER A 518 -12.44 -26.25 -15.59
C SER A 518 -12.99 -27.65 -15.91
N VAL A 519 -13.46 -27.86 -17.14
CA VAL A 519 -14.07 -29.13 -17.58
C VAL A 519 -13.29 -29.67 -18.77
N GLN A 520 -12.69 -30.84 -18.59
CA GLN A 520 -11.86 -31.51 -19.58
C GLN A 520 -12.43 -32.91 -19.91
N LYS A 521 -12.66 -33.20 -21.19
CA LYS A 521 -13.13 -34.53 -21.60
C LYS A 521 -11.95 -35.48 -21.84
N THR A 522 -11.88 -36.59 -21.10
CA THR A 522 -10.97 -37.70 -21.44
C THR A 522 -11.59 -38.58 -22.53
N LYS A 523 -10.94 -39.68 -22.91
CA LYS A 523 -11.54 -40.66 -23.86
C LYS A 523 -12.71 -41.45 -23.28
N THR A 524 -12.87 -41.47 -21.95
CA THR A 524 -13.80 -42.36 -21.23
C THR A 524 -14.60 -41.68 -20.12
N SER A 525 -14.28 -40.43 -19.76
CA SER A 525 -14.90 -39.67 -18.68
C SER A 525 -14.80 -38.16 -18.92
N THR A 526 -15.55 -37.37 -18.16
CA THR A 526 -15.31 -35.93 -18.04
C THR A 526 -14.68 -35.66 -16.67
N GLN A 527 -13.52 -35.01 -16.65
CA GLN A 527 -12.94 -34.45 -15.43
C GLN A 527 -13.44 -33.01 -15.24
N THR A 528 -13.91 -32.69 -14.05
CA THR A 528 -14.26 -31.34 -13.62
C THR A 528 -13.39 -30.94 -12.45
N GLN A 529 -12.70 -29.81 -12.56
CA GLN A 529 -11.98 -29.16 -11.47
C GLN A 529 -12.74 -27.89 -11.09
N ARG A 530 -13.06 -27.73 -9.81
CA ARG A 530 -13.82 -26.61 -9.27
C ARG A 530 -13.00 -25.92 -8.20
N VAL A 531 -12.90 -24.59 -8.27
CA VAL A 531 -12.24 -23.76 -7.26
C VAL A 531 -13.21 -22.68 -6.79
N VAL A 532 -13.47 -22.60 -5.49
CA VAL A 532 -14.15 -21.46 -4.85
C VAL A 532 -13.12 -20.69 -4.04
N TYR A 533 -13.06 -19.38 -4.25
CA TYR A 533 -12.14 -18.47 -3.56
C TYR A 533 -12.90 -17.77 -2.44
N LEU A 534 -12.38 -17.86 -1.22
CA LEU A 534 -12.98 -17.32 0.01
C LEU A 534 -11.91 -16.57 0.82
N PRO A 535 -12.29 -15.74 1.80
CA PRO A 535 -11.32 -15.08 2.68
C PRO A 535 -10.39 -16.10 3.35
N GLY A 536 -9.09 -16.01 3.04
CA GLY A 536 -8.06 -16.90 3.57
C GLY A 536 -8.04 -18.33 3.02
N LEU A 537 -8.93 -18.71 2.10
CA LEU A 537 -9.16 -20.11 1.74
C LEU A 537 -9.55 -20.31 0.26
N GLU A 538 -8.93 -21.28 -0.41
CA GLU A 538 -9.41 -21.82 -1.69
C GLU A 538 -9.96 -23.22 -1.47
N LEU A 539 -11.20 -23.48 -1.86
CA LEU A 539 -11.81 -24.81 -1.85
C LEU A 539 -11.68 -25.42 -3.24
N ARG A 540 -10.87 -26.47 -3.38
CA ARG A 540 -10.57 -27.15 -4.64
C ARG A 540 -11.16 -28.55 -4.63
N THR A 541 -12.04 -28.87 -5.57
CA THR A 541 -12.53 -30.24 -5.78
C THR A 541 -12.27 -30.71 -7.20
N THR A 542 -11.85 -31.96 -7.35
CA THR A 542 -11.62 -32.62 -8.64
C THR A 542 -12.51 -33.85 -8.73
N SER A 543 -13.36 -33.93 -9.75
CA SER A 543 -14.33 -35.02 -9.95
C SER A 543 -14.21 -35.64 -11.33
N ASN A 544 -14.34 -36.96 -11.41
CA ASN A 544 -14.47 -37.72 -12.66
C ASN A 544 -15.93 -38.17 -12.82
N GLY A 545 -16.67 -37.49 -13.69
CA GLY A 545 -18.13 -37.64 -13.78
C GLY A 545 -18.80 -37.16 -12.49
N LYS A 546 -19.52 -38.06 -11.81
CA LYS A 546 -20.15 -37.78 -10.49
C LYS A 546 -19.28 -38.19 -9.30
N ASN A 547 -18.13 -38.82 -9.54
CA ASN A 547 -17.27 -39.32 -8.47
C ASN A 547 -16.24 -38.25 -8.14
N GLU A 548 -16.32 -37.68 -6.94
CA GLU A 548 -15.26 -36.83 -6.40
C GLU A 548 -14.00 -37.69 -6.19
N THR A 549 -12.87 -37.20 -6.69
CA THR A 549 -11.55 -37.86 -6.64
C THR A 549 -10.54 -37.09 -5.81
N GLU A 550 -10.81 -35.82 -5.51
CA GLU A 550 -10.00 -34.97 -4.64
C GLU A 550 -10.89 -33.89 -4.01
N CYS A 551 -10.72 -33.67 -2.71
CA CYS A 551 -11.24 -32.50 -2.01
C CYS A 551 -10.11 -31.89 -1.17
N LEU A 552 -9.69 -30.69 -1.55
CA LEU A 552 -8.51 -29.99 -1.05
C LEU A 552 -8.87 -28.58 -0.58
N GLN A 553 -8.58 -28.28 0.68
CA GLN A 553 -8.51 -26.93 1.20
C GLN A 553 -7.09 -26.38 0.96
N VAL A 554 -6.96 -25.25 0.28
CA VAL A 554 -5.72 -24.47 0.23
C VAL A 554 -5.89 -23.27 1.13
N ILE A 555 -5.37 -23.35 2.34
CA ILE A 555 -5.40 -22.27 3.32
C ILE A 555 -4.28 -21.30 2.94
N THR A 556 -4.57 -20.00 2.94
CA THR A 556 -3.66 -18.94 2.50
C THR A 556 -3.39 -17.98 3.66
N VAL A 557 -2.11 -17.82 4.03
CA VAL A 557 -1.66 -16.97 5.13
C VAL A 557 -0.72 -15.91 4.60
N GLY A 558 -1.08 -14.63 4.80
CA GLY A 558 -0.35 -13.48 4.26
C GLY A 558 -0.71 -13.16 2.80
N GLU A 559 -0.24 -12.01 2.33
CA GLU A 559 -0.54 -11.45 1.01
C GLU A 559 0.33 -12.06 -0.10
N THR A 560 -0.23 -12.20 -1.31
CA THR A 560 0.53 -12.75 -2.44
C THR A 560 1.61 -11.79 -2.96
N GLY A 561 2.80 -12.33 -3.25
CA GLY A 561 3.96 -11.53 -3.65
C GLY A 561 4.60 -10.75 -2.49
N ARG A 562 4.37 -11.20 -1.24
CA ARG A 562 4.94 -10.67 0.01
C ARG A 562 5.39 -11.81 0.96
N ALA A 563 5.86 -12.93 0.39
CA ALA A 563 6.17 -14.21 1.04
C ALA A 563 4.93 -14.92 1.63
N GLN A 564 3.90 -15.14 0.79
CA GLN A 564 2.71 -15.90 1.20
C GLN A 564 3.06 -17.34 1.61
N VAL A 565 2.40 -17.84 2.64
CA VAL A 565 2.43 -19.25 3.03
C VAL A 565 1.09 -19.91 2.69
N ARG A 566 1.15 -21.09 2.08
CA ARG A 566 -0.01 -21.92 1.73
C ARG A 566 0.03 -23.22 2.52
N VAL A 567 -1.12 -23.76 2.89
CA VAL A 567 -1.22 -25.11 3.49
C VAL A 567 -2.21 -25.93 2.70
N LEU A 568 -1.78 -27.14 2.30
CA LEU A 568 -2.59 -28.09 1.54
C LEU A 568 -3.21 -29.12 2.50
N HIS A 569 -4.51 -29.03 2.73
CA HIS A 569 -5.26 -29.91 3.62
C HIS A 569 -6.33 -30.70 2.83
N TRP A 570 -6.12 -32.00 2.66
CA TRP A 570 -7.06 -32.90 1.97
C TRP A 570 -8.13 -33.43 2.92
N GLN A 571 -9.39 -33.34 2.48
CA GLN A 571 -10.57 -33.92 3.15
C GLN A 571 -10.86 -35.33 2.61
N GLY A 572 -9.87 -36.22 2.64
CA GLY A 572 -9.97 -37.56 2.06
C GLY A 572 -8.61 -38.24 1.92
N GLU A 573 -8.47 -39.10 0.91
CA GLU A 573 -7.18 -39.68 0.55
C GLU A 573 -6.20 -38.58 0.11
N THR A 574 -5.01 -38.57 0.72
CA THR A 574 -3.92 -37.66 0.35
C THR A 574 -3.14 -38.27 -0.83
N PRO A 575 -2.75 -37.49 -1.85
CA PRO A 575 -1.95 -37.98 -2.97
C PRO A 575 -0.64 -38.64 -2.52
N GLU A 576 -0.29 -39.78 -3.13
CA GLU A 576 0.96 -40.48 -2.83
C GLU A 576 2.18 -39.56 -3.04
N GLY A 577 3.10 -39.56 -2.07
CA GLY A 577 4.30 -38.73 -2.06
C GLY A 577 4.13 -37.34 -1.43
N ILE A 578 2.90 -36.92 -1.09
CA ILE A 578 2.66 -35.71 -0.29
C ILE A 578 2.09 -36.10 1.09
N SER A 579 2.53 -35.41 2.14
CA SER A 579 1.91 -35.50 3.47
C SER A 579 0.74 -34.54 3.56
N ASN A 580 -0.35 -34.92 4.24
CA ASN A 580 -1.44 -33.99 4.51
C ASN A 580 -0.92 -32.79 5.35
N ASP A 581 -1.63 -31.68 5.31
CA ASP A 581 -1.27 -30.41 5.95
C ASP A 581 0.09 -29.84 5.49
N GLN A 582 0.49 -30.11 4.23
CA GLN A 582 1.77 -29.64 3.68
C GLN A 582 1.82 -28.11 3.65
N LEU A 583 2.66 -27.52 4.51
CA LEU A 583 3.02 -26.10 4.42
C LEU A 583 3.96 -25.84 3.24
N ARG A 584 3.67 -24.77 2.50
CA ARG A 584 4.44 -24.24 1.38
C ARG A 584 4.71 -22.75 1.57
N TYR A 585 5.96 -22.41 1.85
CA TYR A 585 6.43 -21.04 2.03
C TYR A 585 6.94 -20.51 0.69
N SER A 586 6.31 -19.47 0.15
CA SER A 586 6.81 -18.77 -1.05
C SER A 586 7.88 -17.75 -0.67
N TYR A 587 8.93 -17.63 -1.49
CA TYR A 587 9.92 -16.56 -1.41
C TYR A 587 9.98 -15.87 -2.77
N ASP A 588 9.76 -14.56 -2.73
CA ASP A 588 9.39 -13.77 -3.90
C ASP A 588 10.50 -12.78 -4.26
N ASN A 589 10.60 -12.40 -5.53
CA ASN A 589 11.51 -11.33 -5.98
C ASN A 589 10.90 -9.92 -5.78
N LEU A 590 11.60 -8.87 -6.22
CA LEU A 590 11.17 -7.46 -6.12
C LEU A 590 9.73 -7.19 -6.58
N THR A 591 9.29 -7.82 -7.67
CA THR A 591 7.92 -7.66 -8.22
C THR A 591 6.92 -8.65 -7.64
N GLY A 592 7.29 -9.40 -6.59
CA GLY A 592 6.42 -10.36 -5.91
C GLY A 592 6.27 -11.69 -6.66
N SER A 593 7.16 -12.02 -7.60
CA SER A 593 7.10 -13.28 -8.34
C SER A 593 7.68 -14.43 -7.51
N SER A 594 6.93 -15.51 -7.33
CA SER A 594 7.29 -16.67 -6.50
C SER A 594 8.43 -17.48 -7.11
N GLN A 595 9.68 -17.24 -6.70
CA GLN A 595 10.84 -17.92 -7.26
C GLN A 595 11.15 -19.25 -6.58
N LEU A 596 10.81 -19.39 -5.30
CA LEU A 596 11.18 -20.53 -4.47
C LEU A 596 9.99 -20.93 -3.58
N GLU A 597 9.63 -22.21 -3.58
CA GLU A 597 8.73 -22.79 -2.57
C GLU A 597 9.53 -23.70 -1.63
N LEU A 598 9.35 -23.54 -0.31
CA LEU A 598 9.95 -24.41 0.71
C LEU A 598 8.88 -25.12 1.55
N ASN A 599 9.17 -26.33 2.01
CA ASN A 599 8.28 -27.09 2.89
C ASN A 599 8.36 -26.62 4.36
N GLY A 600 7.55 -27.24 5.23
CA GLY A 600 7.54 -27.01 6.68
C GLY A 600 8.87 -27.33 7.41
N LYS A 601 9.85 -27.93 6.74
CA LYS A 601 11.21 -28.22 7.25
C LYS A 601 12.29 -27.33 6.61
N GLY A 602 11.91 -26.35 5.79
CA GLY A 602 12.85 -25.46 5.09
C GLY A 602 13.58 -26.13 3.90
N GLU A 603 13.12 -27.29 3.45
CA GLU A 603 13.64 -27.99 2.27
C GLU A 603 12.94 -27.47 1.00
N VAL A 604 13.63 -27.48 -0.14
CA VAL A 604 13.11 -26.93 -1.39
C VAL A 604 12.06 -27.85 -2.00
N ILE A 605 10.92 -27.28 -2.40
CA ILE A 605 9.87 -27.95 -3.17
C ILE A 605 10.02 -27.61 -4.64
N THR A 606 9.98 -26.33 -5.00
CA THR A 606 10.06 -25.85 -6.40
C THR A 606 10.97 -24.64 -6.54
N VAL A 607 11.57 -24.51 -7.73
CA VAL A 607 12.31 -23.32 -8.16
C VAL A 607 11.78 -22.88 -9.51
N GLU A 608 11.45 -21.60 -9.65
CA GLU A 608 10.92 -21.00 -10.87
C GLU A 608 11.60 -19.66 -11.19
N GLU A 609 11.98 -19.46 -12.45
CA GLU A 609 12.48 -18.17 -12.94
C GLU A 609 11.66 -17.72 -14.14
N TYR A 610 11.57 -16.40 -14.32
CA TYR A 610 10.69 -15.78 -15.30
C TYR A 610 11.48 -14.93 -16.30
N TYR A 611 11.07 -14.98 -17.57
CA TYR A 611 11.33 -13.90 -18.52
C TYR A 611 10.68 -12.61 -17.98
N PRO A 612 11.19 -11.41 -18.35
CA PRO A 612 10.70 -10.14 -17.80
C PRO A 612 9.18 -9.95 -17.82
N TYR A 613 8.51 -10.38 -18.89
CA TYR A 613 7.05 -10.27 -19.06
C TYR A 613 6.25 -11.47 -18.46
N GLY A 614 6.86 -12.28 -17.58
CA GLY A 614 6.15 -13.28 -16.76
C GLY A 614 5.98 -14.67 -17.36
N GLY A 615 6.56 -14.96 -18.53
CA GLY A 615 6.71 -16.32 -19.01
C GLY A 615 7.76 -17.09 -18.19
N THR A 616 7.53 -18.37 -17.92
CA THR A 616 8.48 -19.19 -17.15
C THR A 616 9.69 -19.61 -18.01
N ALA A 617 10.91 -19.28 -17.56
CA ALA A 617 12.18 -19.62 -18.20
C ALA A 617 12.87 -20.82 -17.53
N VAL A 618 12.70 -20.98 -16.21
CA VAL A 618 13.15 -22.14 -15.43
C VAL A 618 11.98 -22.69 -14.62
N TRP A 619 11.79 -24.01 -14.63
CA TRP A 619 10.79 -24.69 -13.80
C TRP A 619 11.31 -26.05 -13.34
N THR A 620 11.60 -26.16 -12.04
CA THR A 620 12.13 -27.40 -11.43
C THR A 620 11.39 -27.73 -10.14
N ALA A 621 11.24 -29.02 -9.83
CA ALA A 621 10.52 -29.47 -8.65
C ALA A 621 11.10 -30.77 -8.09
N CYS A 622 10.93 -31.01 -6.78
CA CYS A 622 11.39 -32.24 -6.11
C CYS A 622 10.59 -33.47 -6.56
N SER A 623 9.31 -33.31 -6.88
CA SER A 623 8.45 -34.36 -7.42
C SER A 623 7.43 -33.81 -8.43
N ALA A 624 6.92 -34.70 -9.30
CA ALA A 624 5.85 -34.35 -10.24
C ALA A 624 4.54 -33.97 -9.53
N MET A 625 4.22 -34.67 -8.44
CA MET A 625 3.03 -34.40 -7.63
C MET A 625 3.10 -33.01 -7.00
N GLU A 626 4.25 -32.65 -6.42
CA GLU A 626 4.38 -31.35 -5.76
C GLU A 626 4.40 -30.17 -6.73
N ALA A 627 4.86 -30.36 -7.97
CA ALA A 627 4.80 -29.36 -9.03
C ALA A 627 3.37 -28.97 -9.42
N ALA A 628 2.40 -29.90 -9.30
CA ALA A 628 1.01 -29.69 -9.70
C ALA A 628 0.27 -28.66 -8.82
N TYR A 629 0.65 -28.53 -7.54
CA TYR A 629 -0.03 -27.66 -6.58
C TYR A 629 0.49 -26.22 -6.52
N LYS A 630 1.49 -25.84 -7.34
CA LYS A 630 1.94 -24.43 -7.44
C LYS A 630 1.07 -23.64 -8.42
N THR A 631 0.16 -22.83 -7.88
CA THR A 631 -0.79 -22.01 -8.65
C THR A 631 -0.38 -20.53 -8.75
N ILE A 632 0.17 -19.97 -7.67
CA ILE A 632 0.70 -18.60 -7.63
C ILE A 632 2.13 -18.57 -8.17
N ARG A 633 2.41 -17.66 -9.12
CA ARG A 633 3.69 -17.61 -9.85
C ARG A 633 4.17 -16.16 -10.03
N TYR A 634 4.20 -15.66 -11.27
CA TYR A 634 4.62 -14.30 -11.60
C TYR A 634 3.77 -13.23 -10.90
N SER A 635 4.42 -12.17 -10.41
CA SER A 635 3.82 -11.03 -9.70
C SER A 635 2.90 -11.38 -8.51
N GLY A 636 2.97 -12.61 -7.98
CA GLY A 636 2.08 -13.08 -6.92
C GLY A 636 0.66 -13.35 -7.42
N LYS A 637 0.49 -13.69 -8.70
CA LYS A 637 -0.80 -13.95 -9.34
C LYS A 637 -0.99 -15.42 -9.70
N GLU A 638 -2.25 -15.88 -9.70
CA GLU A 638 -2.60 -17.23 -10.13
C GLU A 638 -2.42 -17.34 -11.64
N ARG A 639 -1.72 -18.38 -12.08
CA ARG A 639 -1.63 -18.78 -13.48
C ARG A 639 -2.66 -19.86 -13.75
N ASP A 640 -3.64 -19.55 -14.58
CA ASP A 640 -4.71 -20.49 -14.93
C ASP A 640 -4.24 -21.53 -15.96
N ALA A 641 -5.05 -22.58 -16.18
CA ALA A 641 -4.73 -23.66 -17.12
C ALA A 641 -4.64 -23.15 -18.58
N THR A 642 -5.38 -22.08 -18.88
CA THR A 642 -5.30 -21.30 -20.13
C THR A 642 -3.95 -20.62 -20.38
N GLY A 643 -3.09 -20.54 -19.35
CA GLY A 643 -1.84 -19.80 -19.39
C GLY A 643 -1.95 -18.32 -19.02
N LEU A 644 -3.18 -17.80 -18.92
CA LEU A 644 -3.43 -16.44 -18.47
C LEU A 644 -3.06 -16.27 -17.00
N TYR A 645 -2.60 -15.08 -16.63
CA TYR A 645 -2.53 -14.67 -15.24
C TYR A 645 -3.75 -13.86 -14.85
N TYR A 646 -4.42 -14.25 -13.77
CA TYR A 646 -5.54 -13.50 -13.21
C TYR A 646 -5.02 -12.45 -12.21
N TYR A 647 -5.21 -11.15 -12.52
CA TYR A 647 -4.73 -10.07 -11.65
C TYR A 647 -5.79 -9.53 -10.68
N GLY A 648 -7.07 -9.66 -11.02
CA GLY A 648 -8.20 -9.03 -10.32
C GLY A 648 -9.26 -8.57 -11.33
N TYR A 649 -9.08 -7.37 -11.87
CA TYR A 649 -9.97 -6.80 -12.90
C TYR A 649 -9.64 -7.23 -14.33
N ARG A 650 -8.41 -7.69 -14.59
CA ARG A 650 -7.95 -8.12 -15.92
C ARG A 650 -7.20 -9.45 -15.88
N TYR A 651 -7.19 -10.09 -17.05
CA TYR A 651 -6.34 -11.23 -17.36
C TYR A 651 -5.16 -10.78 -18.23
N TYR A 652 -3.99 -11.36 -17.99
CA TYR A 652 -2.72 -10.95 -18.59
C TYR A 652 -2.11 -12.06 -19.47
N LEU A 653 -1.52 -11.66 -20.61
CA LEU A 653 -0.89 -12.53 -21.62
C LEU A 653 0.65 -12.51 -21.48
N PRO A 654 1.28 -13.40 -20.71
CA PRO A 654 2.73 -13.38 -20.47
C PRO A 654 3.58 -13.65 -21.72
N TRP A 655 3.00 -14.20 -22.78
CA TRP A 655 3.65 -14.42 -24.08
C TRP A 655 3.47 -13.28 -25.08
N ALA A 656 2.54 -12.34 -24.83
CA ALA A 656 2.31 -11.16 -25.69
C ALA A 656 2.70 -9.84 -25.01
N GLY A 657 3.01 -9.86 -23.71
CA GLY A 657 3.44 -8.69 -22.93
C GLY A 657 2.37 -7.61 -22.74
N ARG A 658 1.07 -7.96 -22.82
CA ARG A 658 -0.07 -7.03 -22.72
C ARG A 658 -1.29 -7.64 -22.03
N TRP A 659 -2.23 -6.78 -21.69
CA TRP A 659 -3.53 -7.18 -21.12
C TRP A 659 -4.47 -7.79 -22.18
N LEU A 660 -5.35 -8.69 -21.75
CA LEU A 660 -6.36 -9.34 -22.60
C LEU A 660 -7.57 -8.43 -22.90
N SER A 661 -7.74 -7.36 -22.11
CA SER A 661 -8.81 -6.38 -22.23
C SER A 661 -8.30 -4.98 -21.91
N ALA A 662 -8.97 -3.97 -22.47
CA ALA A 662 -8.73 -2.57 -22.18
C ALA A 662 -8.91 -2.27 -20.68
N ASP A 663 -8.12 -1.34 -20.17
CA ASP A 663 -8.14 -0.90 -18.77
C ASP A 663 -9.52 -0.38 -18.31
N PRO A 664 -10.16 -1.01 -17.31
CA PRO A 664 -11.42 -0.52 -16.76
C PRO A 664 -11.25 0.77 -15.93
N ALA A 665 -10.02 1.15 -15.58
CA ALA A 665 -9.71 2.45 -14.97
C ALA A 665 -9.40 3.55 -16.01
N GLY A 666 -9.53 3.25 -17.31
CA GLY A 666 -9.33 4.21 -18.39
C GLY A 666 -7.90 4.76 -18.45
N THR A 667 -7.76 6.07 -18.70
CA THR A 667 -6.46 6.72 -18.97
C THR A 667 -5.56 6.92 -17.75
N ILE A 668 -5.86 6.24 -16.62
CA ILE A 668 -5.18 6.39 -15.33
C ILE A 668 -3.68 6.03 -15.39
N ASP A 669 -3.26 5.08 -16.23
CA ASP A 669 -1.83 4.76 -16.47
C ASP A 669 -1.40 5.08 -17.93
N GLY A 670 -1.99 6.13 -18.50
CA GLY A 670 -1.73 6.62 -19.87
C GLY A 670 -2.81 6.25 -20.88
N MET A 671 -2.66 6.72 -22.13
CA MET A 671 -3.69 6.56 -23.18
C MET A 671 -3.76 5.17 -23.81
N ASN A 672 -2.74 4.33 -23.63
CA ASN A 672 -2.71 2.97 -24.15
C ASN A 672 -3.30 2.00 -23.12
N LEU A 673 -4.56 1.61 -23.33
CA LEU A 673 -5.31 0.83 -22.34
C LEU A 673 -4.90 -0.66 -22.26
N PHE A 674 -3.95 -1.11 -23.09
CA PHE A 674 -3.45 -2.50 -23.13
C PHE A 674 -2.00 -2.64 -22.63
N ARG A 675 -1.31 -1.52 -22.36
CA ARG A 675 0.10 -1.50 -21.95
C ARG A 675 0.32 -2.15 -20.58
N MET A 676 1.26 -3.09 -20.50
CA MET A 676 1.62 -3.78 -19.25
C MET A 676 2.68 -2.98 -18.48
N VAL A 677 2.34 -2.48 -17.28
CA VAL A 677 3.22 -1.76 -16.34
C VAL A 677 4.29 -0.88 -17.01
N ARG A 678 3.84 0.03 -17.89
CA ARG A 678 4.68 1.02 -18.59
C ARG A 678 5.83 0.43 -19.42
N ASN A 679 5.76 -0.85 -19.77
CA ASN A 679 6.84 -1.62 -20.40
C ASN A 679 8.12 -1.76 -19.55
N ASN A 680 8.00 -1.68 -18.21
CA ASN A 680 9.10 -1.96 -17.28
C ASN A 680 8.70 -3.01 -16.22
N PRO A 681 8.46 -4.27 -16.63
CA PRO A 681 7.98 -5.34 -15.74
C PRO A 681 9.03 -5.89 -14.76
N VAL A 682 10.28 -5.41 -14.84
CA VAL A 682 11.36 -5.79 -13.91
C VAL A 682 11.32 -4.93 -12.65
N THR A 683 10.92 -3.67 -12.78
CA THR A 683 10.87 -2.68 -11.69
C THR A 683 9.44 -2.48 -11.17
N LEU A 684 8.44 -2.60 -12.04
CA LEU A 684 7.05 -2.23 -11.76
C LEU A 684 6.14 -3.46 -11.65
N ARG A 685 5.10 -3.33 -10.81
CA ARG A 685 4.05 -4.33 -10.57
C ARG A 685 2.70 -3.65 -10.66
N ASP A 686 1.70 -4.34 -11.22
CA ASP A 686 0.28 -3.99 -11.10
C ASP A 686 -0.36 -4.91 -10.05
N ALA A 687 -1.02 -4.30 -9.06
CA ALA A 687 -1.63 -5.03 -7.95
C ALA A 687 -2.96 -5.71 -8.31
N LEU A 688 -3.74 -5.19 -9.26
CA LEU A 688 -5.14 -5.59 -9.48
C LEU A 688 -5.55 -5.65 -10.96
N GLY A 689 -4.69 -5.25 -11.89
CA GLY A 689 -5.00 -5.07 -13.30
C GLY A 689 -5.70 -3.74 -13.57
N MET A 690 -5.31 -2.64 -12.92
CA MET A 690 -5.92 -1.30 -13.10
C MET A 690 -4.91 -0.14 -13.07
N ASP A 691 -3.85 -0.22 -12.25
CA ASP A 691 -2.72 0.70 -12.36
C ASP A 691 -1.43 0.11 -11.75
N THR A 692 -0.31 0.74 -12.07
CA THR A 692 1.00 0.39 -11.49
C THR A 692 1.04 0.77 -10.00
N GLU A 693 1.55 -0.10 -9.11
CA GLU A 693 1.51 0.09 -7.62
C GLU A 693 2.04 1.45 -7.12
N GLN A 694 3.07 2.01 -7.80
CA GLN A 694 3.63 3.34 -7.51
C GLN A 694 2.60 4.46 -7.71
N ASP A 695 1.70 4.29 -8.66
CA ASP A 695 0.82 5.32 -9.18
C ASP A 695 -0.43 5.48 -8.33
N ALA A 696 -1.03 4.40 -7.85
CA ALA A 696 -2.07 4.46 -6.82
C ALA A 696 -1.57 5.20 -5.56
N ALA A 697 -0.29 5.03 -5.19
CA ALA A 697 0.30 5.75 -4.06
C ALA A 697 0.43 7.26 -4.34
N ILE A 698 0.85 7.64 -5.55
CA ILE A 698 0.98 9.05 -5.97
C ILE A 698 -0.39 9.71 -6.19
N LYS A 699 -1.39 9.00 -6.71
CA LYS A 699 -2.75 9.49 -6.99
C LYS A 699 -3.54 9.75 -5.71
N ILE A 700 -3.42 8.88 -4.71
CA ILE A 700 -3.98 9.15 -3.37
C ILE A 700 -3.33 10.42 -2.79
N GLN A 701 -2.01 10.58 -2.92
CA GLN A 701 -1.33 11.80 -2.46
C GLN A 701 -1.77 13.07 -3.23
N SER A 702 -1.94 13.01 -4.55
CA SER A 702 -2.30 14.18 -5.36
C SER A 702 -3.75 14.62 -5.13
N ALA A 703 -4.68 13.67 -5.05
CA ALA A 703 -6.08 13.93 -4.76
C ALA A 703 -6.28 14.56 -3.37
N PHE A 704 -5.60 14.01 -2.36
CA PHE A 704 -5.62 14.58 -1.00
C PHE A 704 -4.98 15.97 -0.95
N ARG A 705 -3.88 16.23 -1.69
CA ARG A 705 -3.34 17.59 -1.83
C ARG A 705 -4.34 18.56 -2.47
N GLY A 706 -5.07 18.12 -3.50
CA GLY A 706 -6.12 18.90 -4.14
C GLY A 706 -7.21 19.33 -3.15
N TYR A 707 -7.72 18.38 -2.35
CA TYR A 707 -8.72 18.64 -1.30
C TYR A 707 -8.18 19.57 -0.20
N LEU A 708 -6.96 19.32 0.29
CA LEU A 708 -6.37 20.08 1.40
C LEU A 708 -5.89 21.48 0.97
N SER A 709 -5.65 21.73 -0.32
CA SER A 709 -5.41 23.11 -0.81
C SER A 709 -6.62 24.05 -0.64
N ARG A 710 -7.83 23.49 -0.49
CA ARG A 710 -9.10 24.24 -0.37
C ARG A 710 -9.51 24.55 1.08
N LYS A 711 -8.83 23.99 2.09
CA LYS A 711 -9.01 24.30 3.52
C LYS A 711 -7.66 24.24 4.23
N ALA A 712 -7.25 25.34 4.88
CA ALA A 712 -5.93 25.48 5.48
C ALA A 712 -5.61 24.42 6.57
N VAL A 713 -5.01 23.31 6.16
CA VAL A 713 -4.60 22.17 7.01
C VAL A 713 -3.21 21.71 6.56
N SER A 714 -2.26 21.55 7.49
CA SER A 714 -0.89 21.11 7.20
C SER A 714 -0.77 19.59 7.10
N VAL A 715 0.10 19.11 6.21
CA VAL A 715 0.42 17.69 6.00
C VAL A 715 1.91 17.47 6.23
N LYS A 716 2.27 16.59 7.16
CA LYS A 716 3.65 16.12 7.33
C LYS A 716 3.86 14.83 6.55
N ASN A 717 4.81 14.84 5.62
CA ASN A 717 5.24 13.65 4.88
C ASN A 717 6.24 12.82 5.71
N ILE A 718 6.03 11.50 5.74
CA ILE A 718 7.07 10.49 5.98
C ILE A 718 6.92 9.47 4.83
N HIS A 719 8.01 9.09 4.17
CA HIS A 719 7.94 8.17 3.03
C HIS A 719 7.44 6.80 3.49
N GLY A 720 6.36 6.30 2.87
CA GLY A 720 5.78 4.98 3.13
C GLY A 720 4.44 5.00 3.90
N VAL A 721 4.14 6.04 4.69
CA VAL A 721 2.91 6.13 5.48
C VAL A 721 2.32 7.53 5.43
N ILE A 722 1.07 7.66 4.98
CA ILE A 722 0.29 8.90 5.06
C ILE A 722 -0.39 8.96 6.43
N HIS A 723 -0.06 9.96 7.25
CA HIS A 723 -0.75 10.24 8.50
C HIS A 723 -1.48 11.59 8.39
N THR A 724 -2.81 11.58 8.43
CA THR A 724 -3.66 12.77 8.24
C THR A 724 -4.62 12.96 9.40
N HIS A 725 -4.61 14.15 9.99
CA HIS A 725 -5.53 14.56 11.05
C HIS A 725 -6.64 15.45 10.47
N ILE A 726 -7.82 14.89 10.23
CA ILE A 726 -9.00 15.61 9.72
C ILE A 726 -9.82 16.10 10.92
N SER A 727 -10.14 17.40 10.98
CA SER A 727 -10.84 18.04 12.11
C SER A 727 -12.24 18.59 11.75
N SER A 728 -12.81 18.20 10.61
CA SER A 728 -14.16 18.59 10.18
C SER A 728 -14.70 17.60 9.15
N SER A 729 -16.01 17.37 9.14
CA SER A 729 -16.72 16.69 8.05
C SER A 729 -16.41 17.32 6.68
N GLY A 730 -16.39 16.52 5.63
CA GLY A 730 -16.21 17.01 4.28
C GLY A 730 -16.10 15.93 3.22
N HIS A 731 -16.08 16.39 1.97
CA HIS A 731 -16.29 15.57 0.78
C HIS A 731 -14.99 15.48 -0.04
N ILE A 732 -14.40 14.28 -0.11
CA ILE A 732 -13.13 14.05 -0.81
C ILE A 732 -13.43 13.47 -2.19
N THR A 733 -13.13 14.25 -3.24
CA THR A 733 -13.16 13.77 -4.62
C THR A 733 -11.79 13.19 -4.97
N LEU A 734 -11.74 11.89 -5.24
CA LEU A 734 -10.61 11.20 -5.83
C LEU A 734 -10.77 11.15 -7.37
N PRO A 735 -9.71 10.82 -8.14
CA PRO A 735 -9.83 10.58 -9.57
C PRO A 735 -10.94 9.57 -9.87
N GLU A 736 -11.63 9.77 -10.99
CA GLU A 736 -12.93 9.13 -11.28
C GLU A 736 -12.94 7.59 -11.22
N ASN A 737 -11.78 6.91 -11.24
CA ASN A 737 -11.70 5.44 -11.22
C ASN A 737 -11.02 4.85 -9.97
N THR A 738 -10.82 5.60 -8.88
CA THR A 738 -10.30 5.05 -7.61
C THR A 738 -11.36 4.19 -6.89
N ARG A 739 -11.13 2.89 -6.71
CA ARG A 739 -12.09 1.94 -6.09
C ARG A 739 -11.76 1.61 -4.62
N GLY A 740 -12.80 1.38 -3.81
CA GLY A 740 -12.76 1.58 -2.36
C GLY A 740 -11.79 0.73 -1.52
N ARG A 741 -11.51 -0.54 -1.89
CA ARG A 741 -10.60 -1.41 -1.10
C ARG A 741 -9.15 -0.86 -1.08
N GLU A 742 -8.74 -0.16 -2.12
CA GLU A 742 -7.42 0.47 -2.21
C GLU A 742 -7.30 1.74 -1.38
N VAL A 743 -8.42 2.43 -1.16
CA VAL A 743 -8.49 3.61 -0.29
C VAL A 743 -8.46 3.19 1.18
N GLN A 744 -9.25 2.18 1.57
CA GLN A 744 -9.31 1.69 2.96
C GLN A 744 -7.98 1.10 3.46
N SER A 745 -7.23 0.41 2.60
CA SER A 745 -5.91 -0.15 2.96
C SER A 745 -4.81 0.91 3.10
N ARG A 746 -4.96 2.08 2.46
CA ARG A 746 -3.95 3.14 2.40
C ARG A 746 -4.28 4.39 3.24
N LEU A 747 -5.50 4.51 3.78
CA LEU A 747 -5.95 5.61 4.65
C LEU A 747 -6.58 5.09 5.94
N ARG A 748 -5.83 5.19 7.06
CA ARG A 748 -6.39 5.02 8.41
C ARG A 748 -7.07 6.34 8.84
N ILE A 749 -8.40 6.32 8.98
CA ILE A 749 -9.18 7.43 9.59
C ILE A 749 -9.32 7.16 11.09
N GLY A 750 -9.18 8.21 11.93
CA GLY A 750 -9.30 8.09 13.38
C GLY A 750 -10.73 7.81 13.87
N ALA A 751 -10.86 7.18 15.04
CA ALA A 751 -12.10 6.61 15.60
C ALA A 751 -13.25 7.60 15.92
N SER A 752 -13.12 8.88 15.60
CA SER A 752 -14.14 9.93 15.78
C SER A 752 -15.06 10.13 14.56
N TYR A 753 -14.85 9.35 13.49
CA TYR A 753 -15.61 9.40 12.24
C TYR A 753 -16.28 8.04 11.99
N ASP A 754 -17.50 8.03 11.45
CA ASP A 754 -18.35 6.84 11.52
C ASP A 754 -18.11 5.79 10.42
N SER A 755 -17.48 6.15 9.31
CA SER A 755 -16.91 5.23 8.31
C SER A 755 -16.37 5.99 7.09
N LEU A 756 -15.59 5.30 6.26
CA LEU A 756 -15.32 5.68 4.88
C LEU A 756 -16.34 4.94 4.01
N LEU A 757 -17.47 5.60 3.72
CA LEU A 757 -18.61 5.01 3.02
C LEU A 757 -18.30 4.92 1.51
N VAL A 758 -17.98 3.71 1.06
CA VAL A 758 -17.81 3.40 -0.37
C VAL A 758 -19.18 3.08 -0.96
N GLN A 759 -19.91 4.09 -1.41
CA GLN A 759 -21.04 3.85 -2.32
C GLN A 759 -20.49 3.62 -3.73
N GLY A 760 -21.01 2.62 -4.43
CA GLY A 760 -20.34 2.02 -5.59
C GLY A 760 -20.22 2.96 -6.80
N GLY A 761 -19.03 2.97 -7.41
CA GLY A 761 -18.80 3.57 -8.72
C GLY A 761 -18.44 5.06 -8.69
N ALA A 762 -17.19 5.35 -9.06
CA ALA A 762 -16.62 6.64 -9.42
C ALA A 762 -16.51 7.76 -8.37
N GLY A 763 -15.26 8.15 -8.10
CA GLY A 763 -14.85 9.52 -7.77
C GLY A 763 -15.08 10.08 -6.36
N ASN A 764 -16.15 9.75 -5.65
CA ASN A 764 -16.55 10.51 -4.45
C ASN A 764 -16.58 9.69 -3.15
N PHE A 765 -16.03 10.28 -2.08
CA PHE A 765 -16.03 9.72 -0.73
C PHE A 765 -16.48 10.78 0.28
N ASP A 766 -17.54 10.46 1.01
CA ASP A 766 -17.99 11.25 2.16
C ASP A 766 -17.31 10.81 3.45
N VAL A 767 -16.76 11.77 4.20
CA VAL A 767 -16.23 11.55 5.54
C VAL A 767 -17.17 12.19 6.56
N TYR A 768 -18.03 11.35 7.16
CA TYR A 768 -19.03 11.75 8.14
C TYR A 768 -18.43 11.83 9.55
N HIS A 769 -18.43 13.03 10.14
CA HIS A 769 -18.16 13.22 11.57
C HIS A 769 -19.30 12.60 12.38
N LYS A 770 -18.96 11.78 13.38
CA LYS A 770 -19.93 11.09 14.23
C LYS A 770 -20.86 12.08 14.96
N PRO A 771 -22.19 12.01 14.77
CA PRO A 771 -23.12 12.82 15.55
C PRO A 771 -23.32 12.21 16.94
N ASP A 772 -22.94 12.97 17.96
CA ASP A 772 -23.25 12.84 19.38
C ASP A 772 -22.71 11.63 20.19
N ASN A 773 -22.16 11.98 21.37
CA ASN A 773 -21.85 11.14 22.54
C ASN A 773 -20.73 10.07 22.47
N ALA A 774 -19.88 10.05 21.45
CA ALA A 774 -18.55 9.46 21.58
C ALA A 774 -17.56 10.51 22.14
N PRO A 775 -16.76 10.21 23.17
CA PRO A 775 -15.69 11.12 23.59
C PRO A 775 -14.64 11.21 22.48
N VAL A 776 -14.36 12.42 22.01
CA VAL A 776 -13.33 12.68 20.98
C VAL A 776 -11.97 12.28 21.54
N MET A 777 -11.45 11.12 21.12
CA MET A 777 -10.05 10.76 21.34
C MET A 777 -9.18 11.62 20.43
N ASN A 778 -8.78 12.78 20.97
CA ASN A 778 -7.84 13.71 20.35
C ASN A 778 -6.45 13.06 20.22
N THR A 779 -6.16 12.45 19.07
CA THR A 779 -4.82 11.96 18.70
C THR A 779 -3.94 13.10 18.19
N THR A 780 -3.77 14.13 19.03
CA THR A 780 -3.03 15.36 18.72
C THR A 780 -1.52 15.19 18.94
N SER A 781 -0.88 14.35 18.13
CA SER A 781 0.59 14.24 18.11
C SER A 781 1.11 13.65 16.80
N LEU A 782 1.49 14.52 15.85
CA LEU A 782 2.50 14.29 14.80
C LEU A 782 2.60 15.52 13.87
N LEU A 783 3.55 16.44 14.10
CA LEU A 783 3.91 17.49 13.13
C LEU A 783 5.43 17.80 13.11
N GLU A 784 5.85 18.83 12.38
CA GLU A 784 7.04 18.85 11.50
C GLU A 784 8.46 18.79 12.09
N LEU A 785 9.39 18.35 11.22
CA LEU A 785 10.77 18.85 11.08
C LEU A 785 11.45 18.15 9.88
N ASN A 786 11.82 18.92 8.85
CA ASN A 786 12.71 18.52 7.75
C ASN A 786 13.83 19.57 7.63
N ASN A 787 15.06 19.09 7.40
CA ASN A 787 16.24 19.81 6.88
C ASN A 787 16.75 21.09 7.59
N VAL A 788 17.82 20.95 8.39
CA VAL A 788 19.05 21.76 8.25
C VAL A 788 20.26 20.87 8.61
N SER A 789 21.39 21.03 7.92
CA SER A 789 22.66 20.33 8.24
C SER A 789 23.55 21.15 9.20
N GLY A 790 24.36 20.45 10.01
CA GLY A 790 25.41 21.05 10.85
C GLY A 790 25.05 21.28 12.33
N THR A 791 25.97 20.85 13.21
CA THR A 791 26.23 21.18 14.63
C THR A 791 25.07 21.61 15.57
N LYS A 792 24.88 20.86 16.67
CA LYS A 792 23.72 20.91 17.62
C LYS A 792 23.99 21.72 18.91
N ALA A 793 22.97 22.35 19.52
CA ALA A 793 22.52 22.04 20.91
C ALA A 793 21.28 22.85 21.38
N PHE A 794 20.55 22.29 22.35
CA PHE A 794 19.53 22.92 23.21
C PHE A 794 19.52 22.22 24.59
N LEU A 795 19.11 22.89 25.67
CA LEU A 795 18.53 22.28 26.89
C LEU A 795 17.82 23.32 27.80
N ASN A 796 16.80 22.88 28.53
CA ASN A 796 15.87 23.70 29.31
C ASN A 796 15.90 23.34 30.81
N GLY A 797 15.51 24.25 31.72
CA GLY A 797 15.49 23.96 33.16
C GLY A 797 14.75 25.00 34.02
N GLY A 798 13.61 24.61 34.59
CA GLY A 798 12.82 25.40 35.55
C GLY A 798 11.67 24.62 36.19
N PHE A 799 11.18 25.09 37.35
CA PHE A 799 10.21 24.39 38.20
C PHE A 799 8.73 24.77 37.91
N PHE A 800 7.92 23.77 37.53
CA PHE A 800 6.45 23.60 37.64
C PHE A 800 5.43 24.65 37.14
N ALA A 801 4.26 24.13 36.72
CA ALA A 801 3.02 24.88 36.49
C ALA A 801 1.77 24.00 36.70
N ASN A 802 0.66 24.59 37.16
CA ASN A 802 -0.71 24.16 36.81
C ASN A 802 -1.69 25.36 36.90
N ASN A 803 -2.85 25.28 36.23
CA ASN A 803 -3.79 26.39 36.04
C ASN A 803 -5.23 26.11 36.52
N GLU A 804 -5.45 25.07 37.34
CA GLU A 804 -6.76 24.77 37.96
C GLU A 804 -6.61 24.40 39.44
N SER A 805 -7.66 24.69 40.22
CA SER A 805 -7.65 24.71 41.69
C SER A 805 -7.30 23.36 42.32
N LEU A 806 -6.32 23.37 43.23
CA LEU A 806 -5.95 22.23 44.05
C LEU A 806 -6.86 22.16 45.27
N ILE A 807 -7.39 20.97 45.57
CA ILE A 807 -8.05 20.70 46.86
C ILE A 807 -6.98 20.25 47.85
N MET A 808 -6.84 20.96 48.96
CA MET A 808 -5.91 20.58 50.03
C MET A 808 -6.44 19.34 50.79
N PRO A 809 -5.60 18.59 51.52
CA PRO A 809 -6.06 17.50 52.40
C PRO A 809 -7.07 17.93 53.48
N SER A 810 -7.21 19.23 53.74
CA SER A 810 -8.22 19.85 54.60
C SER A 810 -9.59 20.09 53.94
N GLY A 811 -9.72 19.88 52.63
CA GLY A 811 -10.99 20.00 51.89
C GLY A 811 -11.32 21.39 51.31
N GLU A 812 -10.50 22.41 51.53
CA GLU A 812 -10.69 23.74 50.92
C GLU A 812 -10.24 23.79 49.45
N VAL A 813 -10.99 24.55 48.64
CA VAL A 813 -10.69 24.87 47.23
C VAL A 813 -10.32 26.35 47.13
N THR A 814 -9.08 26.67 46.78
CA THR A 814 -8.68 28.06 46.52
C THR A 814 -9.01 28.46 45.08
N GLY A 815 -9.96 29.37 44.93
CA GLY A 815 -10.20 30.08 43.68
C GLY A 815 -9.51 31.45 43.70
N GLU A 816 -8.31 31.56 43.11
CA GLU A 816 -7.87 32.68 42.26
C GLU A 816 -6.38 32.59 41.86
N LYS A 817 -6.12 32.75 40.55
CA LYS A 817 -4.88 33.18 39.87
C LYS A 817 -3.53 32.98 40.59
N PHE A 818 -2.86 31.87 40.25
CA PHE A 818 -1.40 31.62 40.31
C PHE A 818 -0.60 32.19 41.51
N LYS A 819 -0.22 31.30 42.43
CA LYS A 819 1.08 31.36 43.15
C LYS A 819 1.73 29.98 43.13
N GLY A 820 3.03 29.93 42.90
CA GLY A 820 3.76 28.69 42.60
C GLY A 820 3.87 27.72 43.78
N HIS A 821 3.92 26.43 43.48
CA HIS A 821 4.14 25.36 44.45
C HIS A 821 5.16 24.35 43.94
N ILE A 822 5.97 23.81 44.85
CA ILE A 822 6.90 22.70 44.58
C ILE A 822 6.07 21.40 44.58
N ILE A 823 6.10 20.61 43.51
CA ILE A 823 5.48 19.28 43.53
C ILE A 823 6.41 18.33 44.30
N GLY A 824 5.91 17.81 45.42
CA GLY A 824 6.47 16.65 46.11
C GLY A 824 5.86 15.34 45.60
N PRO A 825 6.33 14.17 46.08
CA PRO A 825 5.86 12.88 45.64
C PRO A 825 4.46 12.65 46.20
N ALA A 826 3.48 12.38 45.34
CA ALA A 826 2.16 11.90 45.76
C ALA A 826 2.10 10.37 45.53
N PRO A 827 1.45 9.59 46.42
CA PRO A 827 1.49 8.12 46.36
C PRO A 827 1.03 7.49 45.04
N GLU A 828 0.24 8.21 44.23
CA GLU A 828 -0.36 7.72 42.98
C GLU A 828 0.24 8.38 41.72
N ARG A 829 1.44 9.00 41.82
CA ARG A 829 2.05 9.80 40.74
C ARG A 829 3.47 9.33 40.36
N HIS A 830 3.59 8.43 39.38
CA HIS A 830 4.87 7.97 38.79
C HIS A 830 5.48 8.97 37.80
N ASN A 831 5.86 10.15 38.31
CA ASN A 831 5.89 11.38 37.53
C ASN A 831 7.27 12.07 37.54
N LYS A 832 8.31 11.33 37.14
CA LYS A 832 9.66 11.85 36.87
C LYS A 832 10.23 11.24 35.59
N VAL A 833 10.94 12.04 34.79
CA VAL A 833 11.95 11.53 33.86
C VAL A 833 13.26 11.51 34.64
N GLU A 834 13.89 10.34 34.79
CA GLU A 834 15.19 10.27 35.45
C GLU A 834 16.27 10.88 34.55
N ILE A 835 17.20 11.65 35.12
CA ILE A 835 18.43 12.01 34.39
C ILE A 835 19.16 10.70 34.06
N PRO A 836 19.51 10.44 32.78
CA PRO A 836 20.33 9.29 32.39
C PRO A 836 21.60 9.21 33.24
N ILE A 837 21.93 7.99 33.67
CA ILE A 837 22.79 7.79 34.84
C ILE A 837 24.17 8.44 34.71
N GLN A 838 24.69 8.55 33.47
CA GLN A 838 25.94 9.24 33.14
C GLN A 838 25.99 10.75 33.45
N TRP A 839 24.84 11.46 33.55
CA TRP A 839 24.81 12.93 33.80
C TRP A 839 24.29 13.33 35.18
N ARG A 840 23.87 12.39 36.04
CA ARG A 840 23.36 12.72 37.39
C ARG A 840 24.37 13.52 38.24
N LYS A 841 25.67 13.31 38.00
CA LYS A 841 26.78 14.03 38.63
C LYS A 841 26.84 15.53 38.27
N ASP A 842 26.33 15.92 37.10
CA ASP A 842 26.47 17.27 36.53
C ASP A 842 25.26 18.18 36.86
N TYR A 843 24.24 17.63 37.53
CA TYR A 843 22.97 18.30 37.87
C TYR A 843 22.74 18.35 39.39
N ALA A 844 22.13 19.43 39.89
CA ALA A 844 21.81 19.55 41.31
C ALA A 844 20.47 18.86 41.60
N VAL A 845 20.47 17.94 42.56
CA VAL A 845 19.30 17.17 43.00
C VAL A 845 18.81 17.72 44.33
N LEU A 846 17.51 18.03 44.42
CA LEU A 846 16.86 18.40 45.66
C LEU A 846 16.36 17.15 46.38
N VAL A 847 16.77 16.95 47.62
CA VAL A 847 16.36 15.81 48.46
C VAL A 847 15.62 16.34 49.68
N LYS A 848 14.50 15.71 50.05
CA LYS A 848 13.76 16.01 51.28
C LYS A 848 13.30 14.71 51.93
N ASN A 849 13.60 14.55 53.21
CA ASN A 849 13.28 13.34 53.98
C ASN A 849 13.76 12.05 53.26
N ASP A 850 15.01 12.07 52.78
CA ASP A 850 15.66 10.99 52.02
C ASP A 850 14.98 10.57 50.71
N VAL A 851 14.01 11.36 50.22
CA VAL A 851 13.40 11.20 48.90
C VAL A 851 13.92 12.28 47.95
N GLU A 852 14.47 11.87 46.80
CA GLU A 852 14.81 12.76 45.70
C GLU A 852 13.53 13.41 45.14
N LEU A 853 13.39 14.72 45.31
CA LEU A 853 12.22 15.48 44.88
C LEU A 853 12.33 16.01 43.45
N LEU A 854 13.51 16.52 43.06
CA LEU A 854 13.69 17.06 41.72
C LEU A 854 15.16 17.12 41.28
N ALA A 855 15.37 17.04 39.96
CA ALA A 855 16.57 17.52 39.30
C ALA A 855 16.39 18.99 38.87
N SER A 856 17.14 19.90 39.49
CA SER A 856 17.21 21.31 39.04
C SER A 856 18.25 21.50 37.93
N GLY A 857 18.58 22.74 37.58
CA GLY A 857 19.60 23.07 36.56
C GLY A 857 21.00 22.50 36.84
N PRO A 858 21.94 22.69 35.90
CA PRO A 858 23.32 22.19 36.01
C PRO A 858 24.02 22.74 37.26
N ARG A 859 24.88 21.93 37.87
CA ARG A 859 25.66 22.35 39.05
C ARG A 859 26.62 23.48 38.66
N LEU A 860 26.67 24.52 39.49
CA LEU A 860 27.56 25.67 39.32
C LEU A 860 28.88 25.53 40.11
N SER A 861 29.07 24.40 40.82
CA SER A 861 30.16 24.21 41.78
C SER A 861 31.52 23.94 41.11
N GLY A 862 32.41 24.94 41.13
CA GLY A 862 33.82 24.81 40.75
C GLY A 862 34.28 25.85 39.71
N GLU A 863 35.61 26.04 39.60
CA GLU A 863 36.22 26.98 38.65
C GLU A 863 36.01 26.59 37.18
N SER A 864 35.50 25.38 36.91
CA SER A 864 35.16 24.85 35.59
C SER A 864 33.73 24.32 35.53
N ILE A 865 33.01 24.64 34.46
CA ILE A 865 31.73 24.01 34.13
C ILE A 865 32.01 22.60 33.60
N ASN A 866 31.53 21.57 34.29
CA ASN A 866 31.75 20.17 33.90
C ASN A 866 30.83 19.70 32.75
N PHE A 867 30.97 20.32 31.58
CA PHE A 867 30.61 19.70 30.30
C PHE A 867 31.89 19.30 29.58
N THR A 868 32.30 18.04 29.71
CA THR A 868 33.44 17.48 28.97
C THR A 868 33.14 17.44 27.48
N SER A 869 34.08 17.86 26.63
CA SER A 869 33.94 17.88 25.16
C SER A 869 33.67 16.49 24.56
N ASP A 870 34.11 15.44 25.25
CA ASP A 870 34.19 14.09 24.73
C ASP A 870 32.88 13.34 25.03
N LEU A 871 31.83 13.74 24.32
CA LEU A 871 30.44 13.34 24.61
C LEU A 871 29.69 12.89 23.35
N TYR A 872 30.03 11.71 22.84
CA TYR A 872 29.16 10.98 21.92
C TYR A 872 27.99 10.36 22.69
N LEU A 873 26.79 10.55 22.16
CA LEU A 873 25.57 9.90 22.65
C LEU A 873 24.82 9.27 21.49
N TYR A 874 24.40 8.03 21.71
CA TYR A 874 23.46 7.34 20.86
C TYR A 874 22.17 8.18 20.74
N GLU A 875 21.62 8.22 19.52
CA GLU A 875 20.70 9.29 19.10
C GLU A 875 19.29 9.21 19.71
N GLY A 876 18.99 8.18 20.50
CA GLY A 876 17.63 7.84 20.97
C GLY A 876 17.06 8.71 22.10
N GLU A 877 17.80 9.63 22.72
CA GLU A 877 17.38 10.28 23.98
C GLU A 877 17.43 11.83 24.00
N ARG A 878 17.06 12.55 22.92
CA ARG A 878 16.85 14.02 23.02
C ARG A 878 15.57 14.57 22.35
N PHE A 879 14.77 15.21 23.21
CA PHE A 879 13.47 15.84 22.98
C PHE A 879 13.43 16.87 21.83
N SER A 880 12.96 16.46 20.65
CA SER A 880 12.30 17.31 19.65
C SER A 880 10.79 17.44 19.98
N SER A 881 10.07 18.47 19.50
CA SER A 881 8.58 18.54 19.58
C SER A 881 7.99 19.74 18.78
N HIS A 882 6.96 20.50 19.22
CA HIS A 882 6.18 21.50 18.42
C HIS A 882 5.85 22.87 19.13
N PRO A 883 5.84 24.04 18.45
CA PRO A 883 5.73 25.39 19.07
C PRO A 883 4.34 26.04 18.89
N GLY A 884 3.66 26.41 19.98
CA GLY A 884 2.42 27.21 19.95
C GLY A 884 1.15 26.45 19.49
N GLY A 885 0.17 26.16 20.34
CA GLY A 885 0.03 26.47 21.76
C GLY A 885 -0.64 25.34 22.55
N VAL A 886 -0.25 25.24 23.82
CA VAL A 886 -0.72 24.28 24.84
C VAL A 886 -0.51 22.80 24.48
N ASN A 887 0.71 22.35 24.74
CA ASN A 887 1.16 20.96 24.77
C ASN A 887 0.19 20.03 25.55
N PRO A 888 -0.22 18.84 25.05
CA PRO A 888 -1.07 17.89 25.77
C PRO A 888 -0.43 17.38 27.08
N LEU A 889 0.90 17.48 27.21
CA LEU A 889 1.63 17.29 28.46
C LEU A 889 1.27 18.31 29.57
N SER A 890 0.45 19.32 29.30
CA SER A 890 -0.16 20.18 30.33
C SER A 890 -1.25 19.49 31.16
N LYS A 891 -1.74 18.30 30.74
CA LYS A 891 -2.78 17.55 31.46
C LYS A 891 -2.31 16.23 32.08
N LEU A 892 -1.14 15.71 31.70
CA LEU A 892 -0.49 14.63 32.44
C LEU A 892 0.40 15.24 33.53
N GLN A 893 0.15 14.81 34.76
CA GLN A 893 0.93 15.19 35.94
C GLN A 893 2.39 14.74 35.74
N GLY A 894 3.37 15.51 36.24
CA GLY A 894 4.80 15.17 36.12
C GLY A 894 5.60 15.88 35.03
N ASN A 895 4.98 16.76 34.26
CA ASN A 895 5.68 17.42 33.17
C ASN A 895 6.61 18.55 33.60
N LEU A 896 7.87 18.45 33.16
CA LEU A 896 8.84 19.55 33.13
C LEU A 896 8.36 20.57 32.10
N ALA A 897 7.56 21.53 32.56
CA ALA A 897 6.69 22.34 31.73
C ALA A 897 7.40 23.44 30.92
N HIS A 898 8.28 23.08 29.97
CA HIS A 898 8.37 23.85 28.71
C HIS A 898 9.09 23.24 27.50
N SER A 899 9.78 22.09 27.58
CA SER A 899 10.42 21.45 26.40
C SER A 899 9.44 20.64 25.56
N GLY A 900 8.33 21.29 25.20
CA GLY A 900 7.41 20.85 24.17
C GLY A 900 7.82 21.30 22.76
N ASN A 901 8.93 22.03 22.58
CA ASN A 901 9.80 22.08 21.38
C ASN A 901 11.23 22.52 21.83
N PRO A 902 12.23 22.72 20.94
CA PRO A 902 13.05 23.93 20.91
C PRO A 902 12.17 25.18 20.87
N ASN A 903 11.57 25.47 22.02
CA ASN A 903 10.79 26.66 22.30
C ASN A 903 11.71 27.89 22.20
N PRO A 904 11.27 29.04 21.63
CA PRO A 904 12.03 30.29 21.71
C PRO A 904 12.40 30.72 23.15
N ARG A 905 11.80 30.14 24.20
CA ARG A 905 12.18 30.28 25.62
C ARG A 905 13.33 29.39 26.10
N ALA A 906 13.84 28.46 25.28
CA ALA A 906 14.92 27.57 25.68
C ALA A 906 16.17 28.39 26.01
N ALA A 907 16.59 28.34 27.28
CA ALA A 907 17.69 29.15 27.78
C ALA A 907 18.97 28.91 26.97
N LEU A 908 19.39 27.66 26.76
CA LEU A 908 20.70 27.33 26.18
C LEU A 908 20.63 26.85 24.73
N SER A 909 21.62 27.28 23.94
CA SER A 909 21.92 26.77 22.58
C SER A 909 23.43 26.60 22.39
N LEU A 910 23.85 25.89 21.34
CA LEU A 910 25.22 26.01 20.83
C LEU A 910 25.29 27.19 19.86
N SER A 911 26.29 28.03 20.03
CA SER A 911 26.65 29.04 19.04
C SER A 911 27.45 28.43 17.88
N SER A 912 27.51 29.13 16.75
CA SER A 912 28.24 28.69 15.55
C SER A 912 29.76 28.55 15.73
N SER A 913 30.31 28.98 16.87
CA SER A 913 31.71 28.75 17.27
C SER A 913 31.94 27.45 18.05
N GLY A 914 30.87 26.72 18.41
CA GLY A 914 30.96 25.50 19.25
C GLY A 914 30.66 25.72 20.73
N ASP A 915 30.58 26.98 21.19
CA ASP A 915 30.38 27.30 22.60
C ASP A 915 28.90 27.26 23.00
N ILE A 916 28.59 26.77 24.20
CA ILE A 916 27.25 26.84 24.80
C ILE A 916 26.97 28.28 25.27
N ARG A 917 25.89 28.88 24.75
CA ARG A 917 25.42 30.23 25.10
C ARG A 917 23.98 30.21 25.58
N MET A 918 23.63 31.17 26.43
CA MET A 918 22.24 31.43 26.79
C MET A 918 21.64 32.53 25.90
N HIS A 919 20.42 32.36 25.43
CA HIS A 919 19.65 33.39 24.72
C HIS A 919 18.74 34.16 25.67
N THR A 920 18.44 35.41 25.32
CA THR A 920 17.46 36.24 26.01
C THR A 920 16.33 36.63 25.05
N LEU A 921 15.10 36.60 25.54
CA LEU A 921 13.92 37.01 24.76
C LEU A 921 13.66 38.51 24.88
N SER A 922 13.52 39.20 23.75
CA SER A 922 12.73 40.42 23.68
C SER A 922 11.25 40.06 23.89
N THR A 923 10.52 40.85 24.68
CA THR A 923 9.10 40.57 25.01
C THR A 923 8.16 40.78 23.83
N ASP A 924 8.57 41.52 22.81
CA ASP A 924 7.64 42.17 21.89
C ASP A 924 7.61 41.53 20.49
N ASP A 925 8.72 40.93 20.02
CA ASP A 925 8.88 40.44 18.62
C ASP A 925 9.36 38.98 18.48
N TYR A 926 9.56 38.22 19.57
CA TYR A 926 10.13 36.85 19.55
C TYR A 926 11.52 36.71 18.88
N SER A 927 12.21 37.83 18.60
CA SER A 927 13.55 37.85 18.03
C SER A 927 14.62 37.47 19.07
N ARG A 928 15.71 36.82 18.61
CA ARG A 928 16.81 36.37 19.46
C ARG A 928 18.00 37.32 19.39
N ASP A 929 18.28 38.00 20.50
CA ASP A 929 19.57 38.66 20.69
C ASP A 929 20.66 37.65 21.15
N LYS A 930 21.92 38.03 20.93
CA LYS A 930 23.09 37.28 21.40
C LYS A 930 23.26 37.49 22.91
N GLY A 931 22.93 36.48 23.71
CA GLY A 931 23.27 36.46 25.14
C GLY A 931 24.67 35.85 25.42
N GLY A 932 25.02 35.79 26.70
CA GLY A 932 26.34 35.38 27.19
C GLY A 932 26.61 33.87 27.14
N THR A 933 27.89 33.51 27.24
CA THR A 933 28.41 32.15 27.46
C THR A 933 28.09 31.65 28.87
N MET A 934 28.05 30.33 29.06
CA MET A 934 27.78 29.75 30.39
C MET A 934 28.76 30.22 31.49
N THR A 935 30.01 30.54 31.13
CA THR A 935 31.01 31.08 32.06
C THR A 935 30.61 32.46 32.56
N GLU A 936 30.21 33.38 31.67
CA GLU A 936 29.71 34.71 32.04
C GLU A 936 28.45 34.63 32.92
N TRP A 937 27.59 33.63 32.69
CA TRP A 937 26.41 33.40 33.54
C TRP A 937 26.72 32.85 34.92
N ARG A 938 27.67 31.90 35.03
CA ARG A 938 28.18 31.43 36.32
C ARG A 938 28.73 32.60 37.13
N ASP A 939 29.49 33.49 36.51
CA ASP A 939 30.11 34.63 37.16
C ASP A 939 29.05 35.66 37.61
N ILE A 940 27.99 35.86 36.82
CA ILE A 940 26.79 36.64 37.21
C ILE A 940 26.09 36.02 38.43
N VAL A 941 25.84 34.71 38.44
CA VAL A 941 25.14 34.05 39.56
C VAL A 941 25.98 34.08 40.83
N ASN A 942 27.29 33.82 40.72
CA ASN A 942 28.23 33.95 41.84
C ASN A 942 28.27 35.37 42.42
N ALA A 943 28.11 36.41 41.59
CA ALA A 943 28.03 37.79 42.05
C ALA A 943 26.66 38.16 42.68
N MET A 944 25.56 37.51 42.26
CA MET A 944 24.21 37.74 42.80
C MET A 944 23.93 36.95 44.09
N ALA A 945 24.40 35.71 44.16
CA ALA A 945 24.17 34.76 45.25
C ALA A 945 25.41 33.88 45.44
N PRO A 946 26.45 34.39 46.13
CA PRO A 946 27.69 33.66 46.34
C PRO A 946 27.45 32.30 47.02
N GLY A 947 27.99 31.24 46.44
CA GLY A 947 27.86 29.86 46.97
C GLY A 947 26.58 29.13 46.58
N ALA A 948 25.84 29.57 45.56
CA ALA A 948 24.70 28.82 45.03
C ALA A 948 25.12 27.56 44.24
N ASP A 949 24.44 26.45 44.49
CA ASP A 949 24.68 25.15 43.84
C ASP A 949 24.08 25.10 42.43
N SER A 950 22.94 25.78 42.21
CA SER A 950 22.15 25.77 40.96
C SER A 950 21.16 26.94 40.91
N VAL A 951 20.68 27.28 39.71
CA VAL A 951 19.70 28.37 39.46
C VAL A 951 18.61 27.94 38.47
N ASN A 952 17.41 28.51 38.62
CA ASN A 952 16.33 28.39 37.64
C ASN A 952 16.64 29.23 36.38
N MET A 953 16.60 28.60 35.20
CA MET A 953 16.99 29.23 33.92
C MET A 953 15.81 29.48 32.96
N ASP A 954 14.61 28.94 33.21
CA ASP A 954 13.45 29.13 32.32
C ASP A 954 12.85 30.55 32.43
N GLY A 955 12.34 31.06 31.31
CA GLY A 955 11.98 32.47 31.12
C GLY A 955 10.65 32.72 30.43
N GLY A 956 9.57 32.67 31.21
CA GLY A 956 8.31 33.37 30.92
C GLY A 956 8.19 34.68 31.71
N ALA A 957 7.34 35.60 31.26
CA ALA A 957 7.06 36.88 31.93
C ALA A 957 6.35 36.73 33.32
N SER A 958 6.05 35.51 33.76
CA SER A 958 5.21 35.18 34.91
C SER A 958 5.93 34.38 36.01
N MET A 959 7.25 34.20 35.93
CA MET A 959 8.01 33.29 36.80
C MET A 959 9.02 34.01 37.71
N SER A 960 9.08 33.59 38.97
CA SER A 960 9.99 34.11 39.99
C SER A 960 11.35 33.39 39.98
N MET A 961 12.43 34.10 40.30
CA MET A 961 13.79 33.56 40.32
C MET A 961 14.07 32.76 41.60
N GLY A 962 14.37 31.46 41.43
CA GLY A 962 14.79 30.56 42.50
C GLY A 962 16.21 30.02 42.27
N ILE A 963 16.95 29.82 43.36
CA ILE A 963 18.28 29.21 43.42
C ILE A 963 18.28 28.08 44.45
N ILE A 964 19.22 27.15 44.32
CA ILE A 964 19.54 26.18 45.38
C ILE A 964 20.83 26.61 46.07
N ILE A 965 20.83 26.68 47.40
CA ILE A 965 22.02 26.87 48.23
C ILE A 965 22.00 25.85 49.36
N ASN A 966 23.06 25.05 49.49
CA ASN A 966 23.19 23.98 50.49
C ASN A 966 21.95 23.07 50.51
N GLY A 967 21.45 22.70 49.33
CA GLY A 967 20.26 21.87 49.17
C GLY A 967 18.91 22.54 49.47
N ASN A 968 18.87 23.81 49.86
CA ASN A 968 17.64 24.56 50.15
C ASN A 968 17.23 25.45 48.96
N ILE A 969 15.93 25.53 48.68
CA ILE A 969 15.39 26.47 47.67
C ILE A 969 15.26 27.86 48.29
N MET A 970 15.90 28.85 47.67
CA MET A 970 15.84 30.25 48.05
C MET A 970 15.30 31.08 46.89
N GLN A 971 14.48 32.08 47.19
CA GLN A 971 14.01 33.07 46.22
C GLN A 971 14.85 34.33 46.29
N ILE A 972 15.18 34.91 45.15
CA ILE A 972 15.84 36.22 45.11
C ILE A 972 14.77 37.32 45.03
N THR A 973 14.82 38.25 45.99
CA THR A 973 13.93 39.42 46.07
C THR A 973 14.74 40.71 46.05
N LYS A 974 14.14 41.80 45.54
CA LYS A 974 14.72 43.15 45.55
C LYS A 974 13.72 44.09 46.20
N GLY A 975 14.08 44.67 47.35
CA GLY A 975 13.17 45.55 48.11
C GLY A 975 11.87 44.87 48.59
N GLY A 976 11.87 43.54 48.75
CA GLY A 976 10.69 42.76 49.12
C GLY A 976 9.81 42.30 47.95
N ALA A 977 10.03 42.83 46.73
CA ALA A 977 9.40 42.33 45.52
C ALA A 977 10.18 41.13 44.95
N GLU A 978 9.45 40.16 44.40
CA GLU A 978 10.03 38.98 43.73
C GLU A 978 10.71 39.41 42.43
N LEU A 979 11.95 38.95 42.20
CA LEU A 979 12.59 39.13 40.90
C LEU A 979 12.11 38.06 39.92
N ARG A 980 11.88 38.49 38.67
CA ARG A 980 11.65 37.57 37.55
C ARG A 980 12.95 36.84 37.19
N CYS A 981 12.84 35.76 36.41
CA CYS A 981 13.99 34.95 35.99
C CYS A 981 15.18 35.77 35.42
N ILE A 982 16.38 35.19 35.52
CA ILE A 982 17.64 35.83 35.13
C ILE A 982 17.64 36.31 33.67
N ALA A 983 17.06 35.54 32.74
CA ALA A 983 16.99 35.90 31.33
C ALA A 983 16.31 37.26 31.08
N ASN A 984 15.29 37.61 31.87
CA ASN A 984 14.57 38.90 31.79
C ASN A 984 15.32 40.07 32.47
N MET A 985 16.25 39.78 33.39
CA MET A 985 17.06 40.81 34.05
C MET A 985 18.23 41.31 33.19
N VAL A 986 18.60 40.57 32.14
CA VAL A 986 19.68 40.96 31.23
C VAL A 986 19.19 41.72 30.01
N THR A 987 18.01 41.40 29.46
CA THR A 987 17.37 42.20 28.39
C THR A 987 16.94 43.59 28.84
N SER A 988 16.53 43.74 30.11
CA SER A 988 16.15 45.03 30.69
C SER A 988 17.34 45.96 31.00
N GLY A 989 18.57 45.59 30.61
CA GLY A 989 19.77 46.42 30.78
C GLY A 989 20.30 46.55 32.21
N VAL A 990 19.56 46.04 33.20
CA VAL A 990 19.86 46.17 34.65
C VAL A 990 21.25 45.65 35.02
N MET A 991 21.74 44.64 34.32
CA MET A 991 23.01 43.96 34.61
C MET A 991 24.21 44.39 33.77
N LYS A 992 24.05 45.32 32.80
CA LYS A 992 25.16 45.67 31.89
C LYS A 992 26.29 46.49 32.54
N ASN A 993 26.16 46.99 33.78
CA ASN A 993 27.26 47.66 34.51
C ASN A 993 27.21 47.63 36.06
N GLN A 994 26.12 47.26 36.75
CA GLN A 994 26.10 47.16 38.23
C GLN A 994 25.15 46.06 38.76
N VAL A 995 25.61 45.25 39.71
CA VAL A 995 24.76 44.32 40.46
C VAL A 995 23.87 45.11 41.44
N PRO A 996 22.56 44.81 41.57
CA PRO A 996 21.69 45.58 42.45
C PRO A 996 22.09 45.47 43.94
N HIS A 997 22.51 46.56 44.57
CA HIS A 997 23.01 46.57 45.96
C HIS A 997 22.01 46.16 47.07
N ASN A 998 20.76 45.84 46.73
CA ASN A 998 19.66 45.56 47.68
C ASN A 998 18.94 44.22 47.41
N LEU A 999 19.68 43.19 46.98
CA LEU A 999 19.15 41.82 46.87
C LEU A 999 19.02 41.17 48.26
N ARG A 1000 17.96 40.39 48.46
CA ARG A 1000 17.77 39.55 49.64
C ARG A 1000 17.30 38.15 49.23
N LEU A 1001 17.94 37.14 49.79
CA LEU A 1001 17.47 35.76 49.71
C LEU A 1001 16.38 35.52 50.75
N LYS A 1002 15.28 34.91 50.32
CA LYS A 1002 14.20 34.47 51.20
C LYS A 1002 14.04 32.95 51.08
N PRO A 1003 13.99 32.18 52.18
CA PRO A 1003 13.59 30.78 52.13
C PRO A 1003 12.18 30.65 51.54
N TRP A 1004 11.94 29.56 50.82
CA TRP A 1004 10.59 29.15 50.38
C TRP A 1004 9.81 28.48 51.51
#